data_AF-A0A9Q1JUS4-F1
#
_entry.id   AF-A0A9Q1JUS4-F1
#
_cell.length_a   1.000
_cell.length_b   1.000
_cell.length_c   1.000
_cell.angle_alpha   90.00
_cell.angle_beta   90.00
_cell.angle_gamma   90.00
#
_symmetry.space_group_name_H-M   'P 1'
#
loop_
_entity.id
_entity.type
_entity.pdbx_description
1 polymer ?
#
loop_
_entity_poly.entity_id
_entity_poly.type
_entity_poly.pdbx_seq_one_letter_code
_entity_poly.pdbx_strand_id
1 'polypeptide(L)'
;MGVQSDSGGKWLMGFRGLTRRKQVDSEYVNTDMGHHGLAKRLTIVDLVGIGVGSTIGAGVYILIGEVAREHTGPALAIAFLIAGIAAALSAFCYAELSSRWPSAGSAYHYSYICIGEGIAWIVGWGLILEYAIGGSVVARGVTPNLALYFGGEENLPLFLARQCIFGIVVDPCAAALVIIATILLCCGIKESTLAQTTVTAINICALLFVILVGGYLAFKNGWSGYELSDGYFPFGVNGLFAGSATVFFSYIGFDAVTATAEEDITDLFSFLSFNVFLKLVQQVKNPRQDLPWGIGISLSLSCVLYMLVSFVIVGLVPYYKLDEDTPISTAFSQYGITWAAYIITTGAVMALVAALMGSLLPQSRILMAMARDGLLPTFFSDIDKHTHVPVKGTIATGILAALLAFFMDVSELAGMVSVGTLLAFTAVAVSVLIIRYIPPKGEVLRPFIEGSSSAPARDGYNIEGAAEDAKGPFVLAEGDFQALLEKKEPLHESGIDKEASLEEPSVQQRRNLAPWLIGTIYVGVLVLIFAASAENAPSFSRITLSGLGAVIFLAGVMGLAYIGEDGAVGRFRHKGGFTCPLVPCLPAASILINTYLLVNLGAATWLRVSIWLLIGVFIYLFYGRTNSSLLHGPCIPITRPEDLCHSSVGSPSH
;
A
#
# COMPACT_ATOMS: atom_id res chain seq x y z
N MET A 1 -0.05 -19.67 55.87
CA MET A 1 -1.06 -19.95 54.83
C MET A 1 -1.42 -18.61 54.21
N GLY A 2 -0.74 -18.08 53.21
CA GLY A 2 -0.52 -18.67 51.90
C GLY A 2 -1.58 -18.14 50.92
N VAL A 3 -1.70 -16.80 50.76
CA VAL A 3 -2.56 -16.19 49.75
C VAL A 3 -1.82 -16.23 48.42
N GLN A 4 -2.34 -17.06 47.53
CA GLN A 4 -1.78 -17.37 46.23
C GLN A 4 -1.98 -16.18 45.29
N SER A 5 -0.87 -15.63 44.82
CA SER A 5 -0.76 -14.55 43.85
C SER A 5 -1.52 -14.87 42.56
N ASP A 6 -2.56 -14.10 42.26
CA ASP A 6 -3.28 -14.12 40.99
C ASP A 6 -2.44 -13.45 39.88
N SER A 7 -1.44 -14.19 39.39
CA SER A 7 -0.56 -13.79 38.28
C SER A 7 -1.17 -14.13 36.91
N GLY A 8 -2.34 -14.79 36.86
CA GLY A 8 -2.97 -15.26 35.62
C GLY A 8 -3.76 -14.18 34.87
N GLY A 9 -4.38 -13.24 35.58
CA GLY A 9 -5.23 -12.19 34.97
C GLY A 9 -4.47 -11.13 34.16
N LYS A 10 -3.21 -10.83 34.51
CA LYS A 10 -2.38 -9.82 33.83
C LYS A 10 -1.89 -10.29 32.44
N TRP A 11 -1.69 -11.60 32.26
CA TRP A 11 -1.27 -12.18 30.97
C TRP A 11 -2.42 -12.20 29.95
N LEU A 12 -3.63 -12.57 30.39
CA LEU A 12 -4.85 -12.55 29.56
C LEU A 12 -5.31 -11.13 29.18
N MET A 13 -5.14 -10.13 30.05
CA MET A 13 -5.32 -8.72 29.67
C MET A 13 -4.30 -8.25 28.63
N GLY A 14 -3.09 -8.82 28.62
CA GLY A 14 -2.06 -8.48 27.63
C GLY A 14 -2.41 -8.90 26.21
N PHE A 15 -2.97 -10.10 26.02
CA PHE A 15 -3.44 -10.54 24.71
C PHE A 15 -4.67 -9.78 24.22
N ARG A 16 -5.56 -9.36 25.13
CA ARG A 16 -6.72 -8.53 24.77
C ARG A 16 -6.34 -7.16 24.22
N GLY A 17 -5.18 -6.61 24.58
CA GLY A 17 -4.65 -5.37 24.00
C GLY A 17 -4.23 -5.54 22.54
N LEU A 18 -3.56 -6.66 22.22
CA LEU A 18 -3.05 -6.97 20.88
C LEU A 18 -4.15 -7.15 19.82
N THR A 19 -5.35 -7.58 20.23
CA THR A 19 -6.49 -7.84 19.34
C THR A 19 -7.49 -6.67 19.23
N ARG A 20 -7.16 -5.49 19.77
CA ARG A 20 -8.05 -4.32 19.69
C ARG A 20 -8.14 -3.82 18.26
N ARG A 21 -9.35 -3.67 17.74
CA ARG A 21 -9.59 -3.17 16.38
C ARG A 21 -10.06 -1.73 16.42
N LYS A 22 -9.59 -0.92 15.48
CA LYS A 22 -10.10 0.44 15.29
C LYS A 22 -11.53 0.36 14.73
N GLN A 23 -12.47 1.10 15.31
CA GLN A 23 -13.82 1.22 14.77
C GLN A 23 -13.82 2.22 13.61
N VAL A 24 -14.56 1.88 12.54
CA VAL A 24 -14.61 2.64 11.27
C VAL A 24 -15.22 4.04 11.45
N ASP A 25 -15.97 4.29 12.55
CA ASP A 25 -16.73 5.53 12.77
C ASP A 25 -15.92 6.69 13.39
N SER A 26 -14.64 6.51 13.77
CA SER A 26 -13.90 7.57 14.49
C SER A 26 -13.33 8.68 13.60
N GLU A 27 -13.24 8.48 12.27
CA GLU A 27 -12.66 9.47 11.35
C GLU A 27 -13.71 10.34 10.63
N TYR A 28 -14.97 9.88 10.49
CA TYR A 28 -16.04 10.70 9.90
C TYR A 28 -16.82 11.53 10.93
N VAL A 29 -16.89 11.11 12.20
CA VAL A 29 -17.62 11.84 13.26
C VAL A 29 -16.78 12.96 13.87
N ASN A 30 -15.45 12.86 13.85
CA ASN A 30 -14.57 13.93 14.37
C ASN A 30 -14.37 15.10 13.40
N THR A 31 -14.80 14.98 12.14
CA THR A 31 -14.68 16.06 11.15
C THR A 31 -15.65 17.21 11.41
N ASP A 32 -16.71 17.00 12.21
CA ASP A 32 -17.66 18.04 12.63
C ASP A 32 -17.22 18.80 13.89
N MET A 33 -16.13 18.38 14.55
CA MET A 33 -15.57 19.05 15.74
C MET A 33 -14.15 19.57 15.46
N GLY A 34 -14.05 20.65 14.67
CA GLY A 34 -13.00 21.66 14.81
C GLY A 34 -11.53 21.31 14.50
N HIS A 35 -11.19 20.09 14.08
CA HIS A 35 -9.83 19.77 13.63
C HIS A 35 -9.75 19.76 12.10
N HIS A 36 -8.90 20.63 11.56
CA HIS A 36 -8.65 20.84 10.12
C HIS A 36 -8.35 19.53 9.37
N GLY A 37 -9.39 18.89 8.83
CA GLY A 37 -9.26 17.84 7.82
C GLY A 37 -8.83 18.43 6.48
N LEU A 38 -7.95 17.72 5.75
CA LEU A 38 -7.60 18.09 4.39
C LEU A 38 -8.86 18.00 3.51
N ALA A 39 -9.15 19.07 2.77
CA ALA A 39 -10.27 19.10 1.83
C ALA A 39 -10.00 18.15 0.63
N LYS A 40 -11.02 17.82 -0.18
CA LYS A 40 -11.04 16.66 -1.11
C LYS A 40 -11.14 17.01 -2.59
N ARG A 41 -10.07 16.84 -3.39
CA ARG A 41 -9.97 17.02 -4.87
C ARG A 41 -8.59 16.59 -5.41
N LEU A 42 -8.24 15.32 -5.27
CA LEU A 42 -7.16 14.71 -6.07
C LEU A 42 -7.73 14.19 -7.40
N THR A 43 -7.09 14.47 -8.54
CA THR A 43 -7.53 13.93 -9.85
C THR A 43 -6.90 12.56 -10.09
N ILE A 44 -7.59 11.65 -10.79
CA ILE A 44 -7.04 10.34 -11.18
C ILE A 44 -5.65 10.45 -11.84
N VAL A 45 -5.42 11.51 -12.63
CA VAL A 45 -4.11 11.76 -13.27
C VAL A 45 -3.00 11.98 -12.25
N ASP A 46 -3.28 12.70 -11.16
CA ASP A 46 -2.31 12.96 -10.09
C ASP A 46 -2.03 11.67 -9.31
N LEU A 47 -3.06 10.86 -9.04
CA LEU A 47 -2.91 9.53 -8.43
C LEU A 47 -2.03 8.61 -9.29
N VAL A 48 -2.29 8.56 -10.60
CA VAL A 48 -1.50 7.75 -11.53
C VAL A 48 -0.07 8.29 -11.61
N GLY A 49 0.12 9.60 -11.66
CA GLY A 49 1.44 10.23 -11.65
C GLY A 49 2.24 9.89 -10.40
N ILE A 50 1.63 9.93 -9.22
CA ILE A 50 2.27 9.55 -7.95
C ILE A 50 2.60 8.06 -7.94
N GLY A 51 1.65 7.19 -8.35
CA GLY A 51 1.86 5.74 -8.38
C GLY A 51 2.93 5.33 -9.37
N VAL A 52 2.93 5.90 -10.58
CA VAL A 52 3.94 5.60 -11.60
C VAL A 52 5.29 6.20 -11.22
N GLY A 53 5.33 7.41 -10.66
CA GLY A 53 6.57 8.07 -10.25
C GLY A 53 7.25 7.42 -9.05
N SER A 54 6.48 6.82 -8.15
CA SER A 54 7.01 6.03 -7.04
C SER A 54 7.45 4.63 -7.49
N THR A 55 6.73 4.01 -8.44
CA THR A 55 7.06 2.68 -8.96
C THR A 55 8.28 2.72 -9.89
N ILE A 56 8.30 3.63 -10.86
CA ILE A 56 9.37 3.75 -11.87
C ILE A 56 10.56 4.53 -11.31
N GLY A 57 11.53 3.80 -10.79
CA GLY A 57 12.81 4.34 -10.33
C GLY A 57 13.95 3.34 -10.45
N ALA A 58 14.60 3.04 -9.32
CA ALA A 58 15.77 2.16 -9.25
C ALA A 58 15.53 0.76 -9.85
N GLY A 59 14.30 0.25 -9.77
CA GLY A 59 13.94 -1.05 -10.32
C GLY A 59 14.24 -1.22 -11.82
N VAL A 60 13.92 -0.21 -12.64
CA VAL A 60 14.13 -0.29 -14.10
C VAL A 60 15.52 0.19 -14.51
N TYR A 61 16.06 1.20 -13.83
CA TYR A 61 17.33 1.82 -14.27
C TYR A 61 18.57 1.09 -13.76
N ILE A 62 18.46 0.35 -12.65
CA ILE A 62 19.61 -0.28 -11.98
C ILE A 62 19.41 -1.80 -11.98
N LEU A 63 18.29 -2.27 -11.44
CA LEU A 63 18.07 -3.69 -11.19
C LEU A 63 18.04 -4.56 -12.46
N ILE A 64 17.75 -3.98 -13.63
CA ILE A 64 17.78 -4.69 -14.92
C ILE A 64 19.16 -5.28 -15.21
N GLY A 65 20.25 -4.55 -14.92
CA GLY A 65 21.61 -4.96 -15.24
C GLY A 65 22.05 -6.12 -14.38
N GLU A 66 21.98 -5.93 -13.07
CA GLU A 66 22.28 -6.93 -12.05
C GLU A 66 21.49 -8.23 -12.25
N VAL A 67 20.15 -8.15 -12.38
CA VAL A 67 19.30 -9.34 -12.46
C VAL A 67 19.48 -10.07 -13.81
N ALA A 68 19.64 -9.33 -14.91
CA ALA A 68 19.95 -9.96 -16.20
C ALA A 68 21.26 -10.75 -16.12
N ARG A 69 22.28 -10.19 -15.47
CA ARG A 69 23.62 -10.77 -15.43
C ARG A 69 23.73 -11.96 -14.47
N GLU A 70 23.18 -11.83 -13.27
CA GLU A 70 23.41 -12.77 -12.16
C GLU A 70 22.28 -13.80 -11.97
N HIS A 71 21.08 -13.59 -12.52
CA HIS A 71 19.92 -14.42 -12.18
C HIS A 71 19.11 -14.95 -13.37
N THR A 72 18.74 -14.11 -14.34
CA THR A 72 17.74 -14.49 -15.35
C THR A 72 18.31 -14.69 -16.75
N GLY A 73 19.39 -13.98 -17.09
CA GLY A 73 19.85 -13.88 -18.47
C GLY A 73 18.77 -13.28 -19.39
N PRO A 74 18.58 -13.83 -20.61
CA PRO A 74 17.60 -13.35 -21.58
C PRO A 74 16.13 -13.53 -21.15
N ALA A 75 15.87 -14.34 -20.12
CA ALA A 75 14.53 -14.53 -19.57
C ALA A 75 14.06 -13.38 -18.65
N LEU A 76 14.80 -12.27 -18.55
CA LEU A 76 14.47 -11.13 -17.68
C LEU A 76 13.04 -10.59 -17.88
N ALA A 77 12.58 -10.50 -19.14
CA ALA A 77 11.23 -10.01 -19.43
C ALA A 77 10.14 -10.93 -18.82
N ILE A 78 10.36 -12.25 -18.82
CA ILE A 78 9.48 -13.22 -18.16
C ILE A 78 9.55 -13.05 -16.64
N ALA A 79 10.74 -12.78 -16.10
CA ALA A 79 10.92 -12.54 -14.68
C ALA A 79 10.09 -11.34 -14.18
N PHE A 80 10.10 -10.24 -14.95
CA PHE A 80 9.26 -9.07 -14.70
C PHE A 80 7.77 -9.40 -14.83
N LEU A 81 7.35 -10.18 -15.83
CA LEU A 81 5.95 -10.59 -15.95
C LEU A 81 5.47 -11.37 -14.71
N ILE A 82 6.26 -12.32 -14.22
CA ILE A 82 5.93 -13.10 -13.01
C ILE A 82 5.82 -12.17 -11.78
N ALA A 83 6.78 -11.26 -11.60
CA ALA A 83 6.76 -10.28 -10.53
C ALA A 83 5.56 -9.32 -10.63
N GLY A 84 5.22 -8.88 -11.84
CA GLY A 84 4.06 -8.02 -12.11
C GLY A 84 2.73 -8.72 -11.82
N ILE A 85 2.62 -10.02 -12.10
CA ILE A 85 1.44 -10.83 -11.71
C ILE A 85 1.33 -10.90 -10.18
N ALA A 86 2.44 -11.14 -9.47
CA ALA A 86 2.45 -11.16 -8.00
C ALA A 86 2.01 -9.80 -7.40
N ALA A 87 2.52 -8.71 -7.96
CA ALA A 87 2.12 -7.35 -7.58
C ALA A 87 0.64 -7.07 -7.91
N ALA A 88 0.14 -7.53 -9.07
CA ALA A 88 -1.26 -7.34 -9.47
C ALA A 88 -2.25 -8.02 -8.52
N LEU A 89 -1.96 -9.24 -8.07
CA LEU A 89 -2.78 -9.93 -7.07
C LEU A 89 -2.88 -9.14 -5.76
N SER A 90 -1.77 -8.54 -5.33
CA SER A 90 -1.74 -7.68 -4.13
C SER A 90 -2.48 -6.36 -4.38
N ALA A 91 -2.28 -5.74 -5.54
CA ALA A 91 -2.94 -4.49 -5.94
C ALA A 91 -4.47 -4.61 -5.98
N PHE A 92 -5.03 -5.75 -6.41
CA PHE A 92 -6.48 -5.99 -6.32
C PHE A 92 -6.99 -5.99 -4.87
N CYS A 93 -6.21 -6.52 -3.93
CA CYS A 93 -6.55 -6.50 -2.52
C CYS A 93 -6.49 -5.08 -1.95
N TYR A 94 -5.44 -4.31 -2.31
CA TYR A 94 -5.33 -2.90 -1.94
C TYR A 94 -6.47 -2.05 -2.49
N ALA A 95 -6.84 -2.24 -3.76
CA ALA A 95 -7.91 -1.51 -4.41
C ALA A 95 -9.27 -1.71 -3.71
N GLU A 96 -9.55 -2.92 -3.22
CA GLU A 96 -10.78 -3.15 -2.45
C GLU A 96 -10.74 -2.40 -1.11
N LEU A 97 -9.67 -2.53 -0.33
CA LEU A 97 -9.60 -1.90 0.99
C LEU A 97 -9.54 -0.37 0.90
N SER A 98 -8.85 0.19 -0.10
CA SER A 98 -8.80 1.64 -0.34
C SER A 98 -10.15 2.21 -0.80
N SER A 99 -10.93 1.43 -1.55
CA SER A 99 -12.30 1.83 -1.93
C SER A 99 -13.27 1.82 -0.75
N ARG A 100 -13.06 0.92 0.22
CA ARG A 100 -13.86 0.84 1.46
C ARG A 100 -13.48 1.94 2.44
N TRP A 101 -12.18 2.14 2.65
CA TRP A 101 -11.61 3.07 3.63
C TRP A 101 -10.53 3.94 2.97
N PRO A 102 -10.93 5.05 2.32
CA PRO A 102 -9.99 6.02 1.79
C PRO A 102 -9.41 6.85 2.94
N SER A 103 -8.33 6.34 3.55
CA SER A 103 -7.59 6.96 4.66
C SER A 103 -6.07 6.85 4.40
N ALA A 104 -5.29 7.82 4.86
CA ALA A 104 -3.85 7.99 4.57
C ALA A 104 -2.95 6.93 5.23
N GLY A 105 -3.48 6.08 6.11
CA GLY A 105 -2.70 5.07 6.83
C GLY A 105 -2.41 3.76 6.07
N SER A 106 -2.82 3.63 4.80
CA SER A 106 -2.55 2.48 3.91
C SER A 106 -2.69 1.12 4.62
N ALA A 107 -1.77 0.17 4.40
CA ALA A 107 -1.80 -1.18 4.96
C ALA A 107 -1.79 -1.25 6.50
N TYR A 108 -1.22 -0.26 7.18
CA TYR A 108 -1.29 -0.12 8.63
C TYR A 108 -2.75 0.07 9.08
N HIS A 109 -3.44 1.04 8.48
CA HIS A 109 -4.84 1.33 8.83
C HIS A 109 -5.77 0.15 8.50
N TYR A 110 -5.57 -0.49 7.35
CA TYR A 110 -6.31 -1.68 6.95
C TYR A 110 -6.14 -2.83 7.94
N SER A 111 -4.91 -3.09 8.35
CA SER A 111 -4.58 -4.13 9.34
C SER A 111 -5.15 -3.79 10.72
N TYR A 112 -5.21 -2.51 11.08
CA TYR A 112 -5.76 -2.07 12.37
C TYR A 112 -7.28 -2.26 12.47
N ILE A 113 -8.00 -2.03 11.37
CA ILE A 113 -9.44 -2.27 11.31
C ILE A 113 -9.74 -3.78 11.25
N CYS A 114 -9.06 -4.53 10.39
CA CYS A 114 -9.40 -5.94 10.14
C CYS A 114 -8.84 -6.90 11.18
N ILE A 115 -7.57 -6.74 11.55
CA ILE A 115 -6.83 -7.75 12.32
C ILE A 115 -6.79 -7.33 13.79
N GLY A 116 -6.17 -6.18 14.06
CA GLY A 116 -6.03 -5.61 15.40
C GLY A 116 -4.69 -4.88 15.60
N GLU A 117 -4.58 -4.20 16.74
CA GLU A 117 -3.50 -3.28 17.10
C GLU A 117 -2.10 -3.88 16.99
N GLY A 118 -1.89 -5.11 17.50
CA GLY A 118 -0.56 -5.71 17.55
C GLY A 118 0.02 -5.99 16.17
N ILE A 119 -0.78 -6.57 15.28
CA ILE A 119 -0.37 -6.85 13.89
C ILE A 119 -0.28 -5.55 13.11
N ALA A 120 -1.21 -4.61 13.32
CA ALA A 120 -1.14 -3.28 12.73
C ALA A 120 0.17 -2.57 13.08
N TRP A 121 0.59 -2.59 14.35
CA TRP A 121 1.87 -2.02 14.77
C TRP A 121 3.06 -2.62 14.02
N ILE A 122 3.13 -3.96 13.92
CA ILE A 122 4.23 -4.64 13.21
C ILE A 122 4.24 -4.25 11.73
N VAL A 123 3.07 -4.22 11.10
CA VAL A 123 2.92 -3.79 9.69
C VAL A 123 3.34 -2.34 9.53
N GLY A 124 2.86 -1.42 10.36
CA GLY A 124 3.21 0.00 10.30
C GLY A 124 4.70 0.27 10.55
N TRP A 125 5.30 -0.43 11.51
CA TRP A 125 6.74 -0.38 11.78
C TRP A 125 7.58 -0.93 10.62
N GLY A 126 7.06 -1.96 9.94
CA GLY A 126 7.61 -2.48 8.69
C GLY A 126 7.54 -1.47 7.56
N LEU A 127 6.38 -0.82 7.36
CA LEU A 127 6.18 0.21 6.33
C LEU A 127 7.12 1.42 6.52
N ILE A 128 7.33 1.89 7.77
CA ILE A 128 8.28 2.99 8.02
C ILE A 128 9.67 2.62 7.49
N LEU A 129 10.11 1.39 7.76
CA LEU A 129 11.41 0.92 7.31
C LEU A 129 11.44 0.73 5.79
N GLU A 130 10.41 0.12 5.23
CA GLU A 130 10.26 -0.12 3.81
C GLU A 130 10.44 1.16 3.01
N TYR A 131 9.72 2.22 3.35
CA TYR A 131 9.86 3.51 2.66
C TYR A 131 11.22 4.20 2.93
N ALA A 132 11.80 4.04 4.14
CA ALA A 132 13.13 4.58 4.45
C ALA A 132 14.20 3.95 3.56
N ILE A 133 14.20 2.60 3.51
CA ILE A 133 15.13 1.81 2.73
C ILE A 133 14.86 2.03 1.23
N GLY A 134 13.59 2.07 0.80
CA GLY A 134 13.21 2.37 -0.58
C GLY A 134 13.77 3.69 -1.07
N GLY A 135 13.61 4.77 -0.30
CA GLY A 135 14.25 6.05 -0.60
C GLY A 135 15.78 5.96 -0.63
N SER A 136 16.38 5.22 0.30
CA SER A 136 17.84 5.05 0.38
C SER A 136 18.43 4.32 -0.83
N VAL A 137 17.80 3.24 -1.28
CA VAL A 137 18.16 2.46 -2.48
C VAL A 137 18.18 3.38 -3.70
N VAL A 138 17.09 4.14 -3.86
CA VAL A 138 16.90 5.02 -4.99
C VAL A 138 17.95 6.14 -5.00
N ALA A 139 18.27 6.72 -3.84
CA ALA A 139 19.31 7.73 -3.71
C ALA A 139 20.70 7.21 -4.08
N ARG A 140 21.07 6.00 -3.62
CA ARG A 140 22.37 5.36 -3.99
C ARG A 140 22.47 5.03 -5.48
N GLY A 141 21.33 4.88 -6.14
CA GLY A 141 21.25 4.72 -7.58
C GLY A 141 21.65 5.94 -8.39
N VAL A 142 21.64 7.13 -7.79
CA VAL A 142 21.92 8.38 -8.52
C VAL A 142 23.42 8.53 -8.78
N THR A 143 24.27 8.09 -7.85
CA THR A 143 25.73 8.30 -7.92
C THR A 143 26.37 7.71 -9.18
N PRO A 144 26.11 6.44 -9.58
CA PRO A 144 26.67 5.89 -10.83
C PRO A 144 26.16 6.61 -12.08
N ASN A 145 24.88 6.98 -12.08
CA ASN A 145 24.28 7.73 -13.20
C ASN A 145 24.88 9.14 -13.33
N LEU A 146 25.26 9.76 -12.21
CA LEU A 146 25.93 11.06 -12.18
C LEU A 146 27.38 10.95 -12.66
N ALA A 147 28.08 9.85 -12.35
CA ALA A 147 29.46 9.60 -12.77
C ALA A 147 29.65 9.59 -14.28
N LEU A 148 28.62 9.19 -15.03
CA LEU A 148 28.65 9.22 -16.49
C LEU A 148 28.80 10.64 -17.07
N TYR A 149 28.37 11.69 -16.37
CA TYR A 149 28.59 13.08 -16.82
C TYR A 149 30.04 13.53 -16.68
N PHE A 150 30.76 12.98 -15.70
CA PHE A 150 32.15 13.33 -15.43
C PHE A 150 33.14 12.42 -16.17
N GLY A 151 32.64 11.49 -17.00
CA GLY A 151 33.48 10.58 -17.77
C GLY A 151 33.92 9.33 -16.99
N GLY A 152 33.21 8.97 -15.92
CA GLY A 152 33.44 7.76 -15.12
C GLY A 152 33.55 8.05 -13.62
N GLU A 153 33.49 6.99 -12.80
CA GLU A 153 33.57 7.10 -11.32
C GLU A 153 34.89 7.76 -10.85
N GLU A 154 35.98 7.59 -11.60
CA GLU A 154 37.30 8.12 -11.25
C GLU A 154 37.41 9.65 -11.36
N ASN A 155 36.54 10.29 -12.15
CA ASN A 155 36.55 11.74 -12.38
C ASN A 155 35.54 12.49 -11.50
N LEU A 156 34.78 11.79 -10.65
CA LEU A 156 33.84 12.42 -9.74
C LEU A 156 34.61 13.17 -8.63
N PRO A 157 34.22 14.39 -8.24
CA PRO A 157 34.82 15.04 -7.08
C PRO A 157 34.75 14.13 -5.85
N LEU A 158 35.87 14.01 -5.14
CA LEU A 158 36.07 13.05 -4.05
C LEU A 158 35.02 13.15 -2.94
N PHE A 159 34.38 14.32 -2.79
CA PHE A 159 33.30 14.57 -1.83
C PHE A 159 31.93 13.97 -2.25
N LEU A 160 31.74 13.67 -3.53
CA LEU A 160 30.53 13.02 -4.07
C LEU A 160 30.79 11.55 -4.44
N ALA A 161 32.05 11.15 -4.60
CA ALA A 161 32.40 9.79 -4.99
C ALA A 161 32.08 8.78 -3.87
N ARG A 162 31.77 7.53 -4.27
CA ARG A 162 31.71 6.40 -3.32
C ARG A 162 33.10 6.24 -2.69
N GLN A 163 33.15 6.20 -1.36
CA GLN A 163 34.41 6.01 -0.62
C GLN A 163 34.37 4.69 0.13
N CYS A 164 35.46 3.93 0.10
CA CYS A 164 35.62 2.77 0.97
C CYS A 164 36.27 3.21 2.29
N ILE A 165 35.48 3.29 3.35
CA ILE A 165 35.98 3.59 4.70
C ILE A 165 35.87 2.30 5.54
N PHE A 166 36.99 1.79 6.06
CA PHE A 166 37.06 0.56 6.85
C PHE A 166 36.41 -0.69 6.21
N GLY A 167 36.43 -0.79 4.87
CA GLY A 167 35.82 -1.91 4.14
C GLY A 167 34.31 -1.78 3.90
N ILE A 168 33.70 -0.64 4.24
CA ILE A 168 32.30 -0.30 3.95
C ILE A 168 32.26 0.74 2.83
N VAL A 169 31.45 0.51 1.79
CA VAL A 169 31.24 1.44 0.67
C VAL A 169 30.25 2.51 1.10
N VAL A 170 30.76 3.67 1.48
CA VAL A 170 29.93 4.83 1.86
C VAL A 170 29.65 5.75 0.67
N ASP A 171 28.42 6.26 0.61
CA ASP A 171 27.97 7.16 -0.46
C ASP A 171 27.49 8.52 0.11
N PRO A 172 28.37 9.54 0.13
CA PRO A 172 28.00 10.87 0.61
C PRO A 172 27.03 11.61 -0.35
N CYS A 173 27.06 11.30 -1.65
CA CYS A 173 26.17 11.92 -2.63
C CYS A 173 24.73 11.48 -2.38
N ALA A 174 24.52 10.18 -2.16
CA ALA A 174 23.21 9.63 -1.84
C ALA A 174 22.62 10.26 -0.57
N ALA A 175 23.42 10.39 0.50
CA ALA A 175 22.98 11.03 1.74
C ALA A 175 22.60 12.50 1.54
N ALA A 176 23.38 13.26 0.77
CA ALA A 176 23.07 14.65 0.45
C ALA A 176 21.76 14.78 -0.35
N LEU A 177 21.52 13.87 -1.31
CA LEU A 177 20.28 13.86 -2.10
C LEU A 177 19.05 13.56 -1.24
N VAL A 178 19.15 12.62 -0.29
CA VAL A 178 18.05 12.35 0.66
C VAL A 178 17.75 13.59 1.49
N ILE A 179 18.77 14.31 1.96
CA ILE A 179 18.58 15.55 2.74
C ILE A 179 17.90 16.62 1.87
N ILE A 180 18.34 16.80 0.62
CA ILE A 180 17.73 17.76 -0.31
C ILE A 180 16.25 17.41 -0.58
N ALA A 181 15.95 16.13 -0.83
CA ALA A 181 14.58 15.67 -1.01
C ALA A 181 13.73 15.88 0.27
N THR A 182 14.31 15.65 1.44
CA THR A 182 13.65 15.90 2.74
C THR A 182 13.34 17.38 2.93
N ILE A 183 14.27 18.28 2.59
CA ILE A 183 14.05 19.74 2.63
C ILE A 183 12.93 20.13 1.66
N LEU A 184 12.94 19.59 0.44
CA LEU A 184 11.91 19.86 -0.55
C LEU A 184 10.53 19.42 -0.07
N LEU A 185 10.43 18.26 0.59
CA LEU A 185 9.19 17.76 1.21
C LEU A 185 8.72 18.63 2.39
N CYS A 186 9.65 19.29 3.09
CA CYS A 186 9.31 20.23 4.16
C CYS A 186 8.77 21.57 3.64
N CYS A 187 9.14 21.99 2.42
CA CYS A 187 8.70 23.26 1.83
C CYS A 187 7.20 23.29 1.49
N GLY A 188 6.57 22.14 1.25
CA GLY A 188 5.12 22.03 1.08
C GLY A 188 4.70 20.89 0.15
N ILE A 189 3.57 20.27 0.48
CA ILE A 189 3.03 19.11 -0.27
C ILE A 189 2.65 19.49 -1.70
N LYS A 190 1.98 20.64 -1.91
CA LYS A 190 1.49 21.06 -3.24
C LYS A 190 2.63 21.17 -4.28
N GLU A 191 3.69 21.86 -3.90
CA GLU A 191 4.88 22.02 -4.74
C GLU A 191 5.60 20.68 -4.97
N SER A 192 5.70 19.86 -3.92
CA SER A 192 6.32 18.54 -4.00
C SER A 192 5.58 17.60 -4.96
N THR A 193 4.26 17.58 -4.95
CA THR A 193 3.47 16.74 -5.84
C THR A 193 3.47 17.23 -7.28
N LEU A 194 3.51 18.55 -7.49
CA LEU A 194 3.66 19.11 -8.82
C LEU A 194 5.01 18.72 -9.43
N ALA A 195 6.09 18.90 -8.66
CA ALA A 195 7.42 18.47 -9.06
C ALA A 195 7.43 16.97 -9.38
N GLN A 196 6.85 16.14 -8.51
CA GLN A 196 6.75 14.69 -8.71
C GLN A 196 6.09 14.32 -10.04
N THR A 197 4.91 14.89 -10.33
CA THR A 197 4.16 14.57 -11.55
C THR A 197 4.91 15.02 -12.81
N THR A 198 5.52 16.21 -12.80
CA THR A 198 6.34 16.70 -13.92
C THR A 198 7.53 15.79 -14.19
N VAL A 199 8.26 15.40 -13.14
CA VAL A 199 9.42 14.52 -13.25
C VAL A 199 9.03 13.14 -13.76
N THR A 200 7.90 12.61 -13.29
CA THR A 200 7.35 11.33 -13.75
C THR A 200 6.97 11.37 -15.24
N ALA A 201 6.37 12.46 -15.71
CA ALA A 201 6.04 12.62 -17.12
C ALA A 201 7.29 12.60 -18.01
N ILE A 202 8.37 13.29 -17.59
CA ILE A 202 9.67 13.28 -18.29
C ILE A 202 10.26 11.86 -18.30
N ASN A 203 10.16 11.14 -17.19
CA ASN A 203 10.67 9.77 -17.08
C ASN A 203 9.95 8.79 -18.01
N ILE A 204 8.61 8.85 -18.09
CA ILE A 204 7.85 8.03 -19.05
C ILE A 204 8.31 8.30 -20.48
N CYS A 205 8.54 9.57 -20.85
CA CYS A 205 9.09 9.94 -22.15
C CYS A 205 10.49 9.35 -22.38
N ALA A 206 11.37 9.35 -21.36
CA ALA A 206 12.70 8.76 -21.45
C ALA A 206 12.64 7.24 -21.66
N LEU A 207 11.75 6.52 -20.97
CA LEU A 207 11.56 5.08 -21.18
C LEU A 207 10.98 4.76 -22.57
N LEU A 208 10.02 5.55 -23.05
CA LEU A 208 9.51 5.40 -24.41
C LEU A 208 10.61 5.64 -25.45
N PHE A 209 11.50 6.61 -25.21
CA PHE A 209 12.67 6.83 -26.06
C PHE A 209 13.60 5.60 -26.09
N VAL A 210 13.88 4.99 -24.93
CA VAL A 210 14.67 3.75 -24.83
C VAL A 210 14.03 2.62 -25.63
N ILE A 211 12.70 2.44 -25.50
CA ILE A 211 11.97 1.38 -26.21
C ILE A 211 12.02 1.59 -27.73
N LEU A 212 11.77 2.81 -28.20
CA LEU A 212 11.69 3.11 -29.64
C LEU A 212 13.08 3.09 -30.30
N VAL A 213 14.05 3.80 -29.74
CA VAL A 213 15.40 3.91 -30.32
C VAL A 213 16.18 2.61 -30.11
N GLY A 214 16.06 2.01 -28.93
CA GLY A 214 16.67 0.71 -28.63
C GLY A 214 16.06 -0.40 -29.49
N GLY A 215 14.74 -0.43 -29.65
CA GLY A 215 14.07 -1.37 -30.55
C GLY A 215 14.51 -1.22 -32.00
N TYR A 216 14.59 0.01 -32.51
CA TYR A 216 15.11 0.30 -33.85
C TYR A 216 16.55 -0.22 -34.05
N LEU A 217 17.41 0.01 -33.07
CA LEU A 217 18.80 -0.45 -33.09
C LEU A 217 18.90 -1.99 -33.02
N ALA A 218 18.06 -2.62 -32.21
CA ALA A 218 17.98 -4.09 -32.10
C ALA A 218 17.55 -4.74 -33.42
N PHE A 219 16.54 -4.18 -34.10
CA PHE A 219 16.13 -4.64 -35.43
C PHE A 219 17.22 -4.50 -36.48
N LYS A 220 17.99 -3.40 -36.43
CA LYS A 220 19.10 -3.18 -37.38
C LYS A 220 20.24 -4.17 -37.18
N ASN A 221 20.53 -4.53 -35.93
CA ASN A 221 21.67 -5.38 -35.56
C ASN A 221 21.32 -6.86 -35.43
N GLY A 222 20.07 -7.25 -35.64
CA GLY A 222 19.64 -8.65 -35.62
C GLY A 222 19.48 -9.26 -34.22
N TRP A 223 19.26 -8.46 -33.18
CA TRP A 223 19.06 -8.94 -31.80
C TRP A 223 20.24 -9.79 -31.25
N SER A 224 21.46 -9.25 -31.32
CA SER A 224 22.69 -9.91 -30.86
C SER A 224 22.64 -10.46 -29.44
N GLY A 225 21.85 -9.86 -28.54
CA GLY A 225 21.71 -10.33 -27.17
C GLY A 225 20.86 -11.59 -27.00
N TYR A 226 20.14 -12.05 -28.03
CA TYR A 226 19.42 -13.33 -28.04
C TYR A 226 20.13 -14.43 -28.84
N GLU A 227 21.21 -14.11 -29.56
CA GLU A 227 22.05 -15.08 -30.26
C GLU A 227 23.00 -15.77 -29.28
N LEU A 228 22.47 -16.70 -28.47
CA LEU A 228 23.26 -17.47 -27.51
C LEU A 228 23.26 -18.97 -27.79
N SER A 229 24.45 -19.57 -27.67
CA SER A 229 24.66 -21.03 -27.74
C SER A 229 24.03 -21.78 -26.57
N ASP A 230 23.92 -21.12 -25.41
CA ASP A 230 23.55 -21.75 -24.13
C ASP A 230 22.04 -21.73 -23.84
N GLY A 231 21.23 -21.27 -24.81
CA GLY A 231 19.78 -21.23 -24.72
C GLY A 231 19.20 -20.03 -23.95
N TYR A 232 17.86 -19.99 -23.83
CA TYR A 232 17.12 -18.84 -23.27
C TYR A 232 17.09 -18.82 -21.72
N PHE A 233 17.46 -19.92 -21.05
CA PHE A 233 17.43 -20.05 -19.59
C PHE A 233 18.80 -20.50 -19.05
N PRO A 234 19.83 -19.63 -19.09
CA PRO A 234 21.20 -20.00 -18.67
C PRO A 234 21.27 -20.41 -17.19
N PHE A 235 20.48 -19.77 -16.33
CA PHE A 235 20.41 -20.04 -14.89
C PHE A 235 19.26 -21.02 -14.51
N GLY A 236 18.61 -21.60 -15.51
CA GLY A 236 17.45 -22.47 -15.31
C GLY A 236 16.23 -21.76 -14.68
N VAL A 237 15.24 -22.57 -14.28
CA VAL A 237 13.97 -22.08 -13.75
C VAL A 237 14.13 -21.51 -12.33
N ASN A 238 15.08 -22.03 -11.54
CA ASN A 238 15.36 -21.52 -10.20
C ASN A 238 15.93 -20.09 -10.27
N GLY A 239 16.84 -19.81 -11.22
CA GLY A 239 17.36 -18.46 -11.48
C GLY A 239 16.26 -17.49 -11.93
N LEU A 240 15.31 -17.96 -12.76
CA LEU A 240 14.15 -17.18 -13.15
C LEU A 240 13.32 -16.72 -11.94
N PHE A 241 12.97 -17.65 -11.04
CA PHE A 241 12.18 -17.31 -9.84
C PHE A 241 12.95 -16.45 -8.83
N ALA A 242 14.25 -16.69 -8.66
CA ALA A 242 15.11 -15.85 -7.83
C ALA A 242 15.19 -14.42 -8.39
N GLY A 243 15.40 -14.28 -9.69
CA GLY A 243 15.39 -12.98 -10.36
C GLY A 243 14.04 -12.27 -10.27
N SER A 244 12.92 -13.00 -10.41
CA SER A 244 11.57 -12.46 -10.18
C SER A 244 11.38 -11.91 -8.76
N ALA A 245 11.95 -12.55 -7.75
CA ALA A 245 11.90 -12.04 -6.37
C ALA A 245 12.67 -10.73 -6.22
N THR A 246 13.83 -10.61 -6.88
CA THR A 246 14.62 -9.37 -6.88
C THR A 246 13.89 -8.25 -7.64
N VAL A 247 13.39 -8.51 -8.86
CA VAL A 247 12.66 -7.49 -9.66
C VAL A 247 11.27 -7.15 -9.13
N PHE A 248 10.76 -7.90 -8.14
CA PHE A 248 9.56 -7.51 -7.40
C PHE A 248 9.71 -6.12 -6.77
N PHE A 249 10.94 -5.75 -6.37
CA PHE A 249 11.27 -4.41 -5.88
C PHE A 249 10.82 -3.31 -6.86
N SER A 250 10.92 -3.55 -8.17
CA SER A 250 10.53 -2.58 -9.20
C SER A 250 9.04 -2.24 -9.22
N TYR A 251 8.19 -3.09 -8.62
CA TYR A 251 6.74 -2.92 -8.57
C TYR A 251 6.24 -2.27 -7.28
N ILE A 252 7.13 -1.95 -6.35
CA ILE A 252 6.80 -1.26 -5.10
C ILE A 252 6.51 0.22 -5.41
N GLY A 253 5.44 0.79 -4.88
CA GLY A 253 5.06 2.20 -5.09
C GLY A 253 3.59 2.41 -5.45
N PHE A 254 2.89 1.43 -6.02
CA PHE A 254 1.44 1.57 -6.29
C PHE A 254 0.62 1.82 -5.01
N ASP A 255 1.10 1.33 -3.87
CA ASP A 255 0.52 1.49 -2.54
C ASP A 255 0.71 2.91 -1.99
N ALA A 256 1.71 3.67 -2.48
CA ALA A 256 1.87 5.09 -2.17
C ALA A 256 0.61 5.90 -2.51
N VAL A 257 -0.09 5.52 -3.59
CA VAL A 257 -1.38 6.11 -4.02
C VAL A 257 -2.43 6.04 -2.90
N THR A 258 -2.43 4.96 -2.11
CA THR A 258 -3.36 4.79 -0.98
C THR A 258 -2.97 5.65 0.22
N ALA A 259 -1.68 5.86 0.46
CA ALA A 259 -1.18 6.74 1.52
C ALA A 259 -1.40 8.23 1.19
N THR A 260 -1.56 8.57 -0.09
CA THR A 260 -1.85 9.94 -0.55
C THR A 260 -3.34 10.23 -0.77
N ALA A 261 -4.22 9.28 -0.44
CA ALA A 261 -5.65 9.34 -0.76
C ALA A 261 -6.44 10.47 -0.07
N GLU A 262 -5.93 11.04 1.03
CA GLU A 262 -6.62 12.09 1.79
C GLU A 262 -6.40 13.51 1.26
N GLU A 263 -5.57 13.71 0.24
CA GLU A 263 -5.05 15.04 -0.08
C GLU A 263 -5.79 15.78 -1.20
N ASP A 264 -5.66 17.10 -1.15
CA ASP A 264 -6.26 18.08 -2.07
C ASP A 264 -5.18 18.70 -2.95
N ILE A 265 -5.12 18.32 -4.24
CA ILE A 265 -4.20 18.91 -5.21
C ILE A 265 -4.96 19.08 -6.52
N THR A 266 -5.60 20.22 -6.67
CA THR A 266 -6.02 20.70 -7.98
C THR A 266 -5.69 22.17 -8.06
N ASP A 267 -4.57 22.47 -8.70
CA ASP A 267 -4.31 23.68 -9.46
C ASP A 267 -3.07 23.39 -10.30
N LEU A 268 -3.06 23.79 -11.57
CA LEU A 268 -1.90 23.74 -12.50
C LEU A 268 -1.65 22.54 -13.43
N PHE A 269 -2.54 21.54 -13.56
CA PHE A 269 -2.35 20.49 -14.59
C PHE A 269 -3.24 20.59 -15.84
N SER A 270 -3.99 21.69 -15.98
CA SER A 270 -4.72 21.97 -17.23
C SER A 270 -3.83 22.46 -18.39
N PHE A 271 -2.50 22.58 -18.21
CA PHE A 271 -1.64 23.33 -19.14
C PHE A 271 -0.50 22.56 -19.81
N LEU A 272 -0.22 21.29 -19.47
CA LEU A 272 0.83 20.51 -20.16
C LEU A 272 0.25 19.34 -20.95
N SER A 273 0.32 19.49 -22.27
CA SER A 273 -0.27 18.64 -23.30
C SER A 273 0.63 17.44 -23.63
N PHE A 274 0.11 16.21 -23.53
CA PHE A 274 0.30 15.21 -24.59
C PHE A 274 -0.97 14.32 -24.68
N ASN A 275 -1.87 14.75 -25.57
CA ASN A 275 -3.14 14.13 -25.86
C ASN A 275 -2.97 12.94 -26.81
N VAL A 276 -2.93 11.70 -26.31
CA VAL A 276 -3.47 10.52 -27.02
C VAL A 276 -4.07 9.48 -26.04
N PHE A 277 -3.55 9.32 -24.82
CA PHE A 277 -4.01 8.22 -23.93
C PHE A 277 -4.81 8.64 -22.68
N LEU A 278 -4.71 9.91 -22.24
CA LEU A 278 -5.29 10.37 -20.96
C LEU A 278 -6.66 11.07 -21.07
N LYS A 279 -7.17 11.29 -22.29
CA LYS A 279 -8.45 11.98 -22.51
C LYS A 279 -9.68 11.12 -22.19
N LEU A 280 -9.50 9.83 -21.90
CA LEU A 280 -10.57 8.91 -21.47
C LEU A 280 -10.72 8.80 -19.95
N VAL A 281 -9.80 9.39 -19.15
CA VAL A 281 -9.77 9.26 -17.68
C VAL A 281 -10.06 10.61 -16.99
N GLN A 282 -10.78 11.49 -17.68
CA GLN A 282 -11.36 12.67 -17.05
C GLN A 282 -12.86 12.49 -16.96
N GLN A 283 -13.30 11.82 -15.90
CA GLN A 283 -14.59 12.09 -15.26
C GLN A 283 -14.64 11.40 -13.89
N VAL A 284 -15.29 12.11 -12.97
CA VAL A 284 -15.90 11.67 -11.70
C VAL A 284 -15.12 12.03 -10.42
N LYS A 285 -15.93 12.49 -9.45
CA LYS A 285 -15.62 13.15 -8.18
C LYS A 285 -15.63 12.15 -6.99
N ASN A 286 -15.32 10.87 -7.21
CA ASN A 286 -15.59 9.81 -6.24
C ASN A 286 -14.32 9.03 -5.86
N PRO A 287 -13.69 9.31 -4.71
CA PRO A 287 -12.44 8.64 -4.30
C PRO A 287 -12.58 7.12 -4.20
N ARG A 288 -13.79 6.61 -3.93
CA ARG A 288 -14.08 5.16 -3.88
C ARG A 288 -13.87 4.44 -5.22
N GLN A 289 -14.02 5.15 -6.33
CA GLN A 289 -13.83 4.61 -7.68
C GLN A 289 -12.46 4.99 -8.24
N ASP A 290 -12.01 6.21 -7.94
CA ASP A 290 -10.79 6.78 -8.51
C ASP A 290 -9.51 6.10 -7.97
N LEU A 291 -9.49 5.71 -6.68
CA LEU A 291 -8.36 5.01 -6.07
C LEU A 291 -8.05 3.65 -6.74
N PRO A 292 -9.03 2.74 -6.89
CA PRO A 292 -8.85 1.50 -7.65
C PRO A 292 -8.32 1.69 -9.08
N TRP A 293 -8.86 2.68 -9.82
CA TRP A 293 -8.40 2.98 -11.16
C TRP A 293 -6.96 3.49 -11.16
N GLY A 294 -6.60 4.37 -10.21
CA GLY A 294 -5.23 4.86 -10.04
C GLY A 294 -4.23 3.73 -9.83
N ILE A 295 -4.50 2.84 -8.88
CA ILE A 295 -3.65 1.67 -8.57
C ILE A 295 -3.52 0.74 -9.78
N GLY A 296 -4.64 0.41 -10.43
CA GLY A 296 -4.66 -0.52 -11.56
C GLY A 296 -3.93 0.03 -12.79
N ILE A 297 -4.14 1.31 -13.12
CA ILE A 297 -3.51 1.97 -14.27
C ILE A 297 -2.01 2.14 -14.01
N SER A 298 -1.60 2.60 -12.82
CA SER A 298 -0.18 2.81 -12.51
C SER A 298 0.62 1.51 -12.57
N LEU A 299 0.07 0.42 -12.02
CA LEU A 299 0.72 -0.88 -12.03
C LEU A 299 0.80 -1.47 -13.44
N SER A 300 -0.31 -1.42 -14.19
CA SER A 300 -0.38 -1.95 -15.56
C SER A 300 0.61 -1.22 -16.48
N LEU A 301 0.64 0.12 -16.40
CA LEU A 301 1.57 0.93 -17.19
C LEU A 301 3.03 0.61 -16.85
N SER A 302 3.37 0.51 -15.56
CA SER A 302 4.73 0.17 -15.11
C SER A 302 5.13 -1.23 -15.59
N CYS A 303 4.22 -2.20 -15.49
CA CYS A 303 4.45 -3.57 -15.95
C CYS A 303 4.78 -3.65 -17.45
N VAL A 304 4.00 -2.98 -18.28
CA VAL A 304 4.23 -2.94 -19.74
C VAL A 304 5.58 -2.28 -20.05
N LEU A 305 5.88 -1.14 -19.42
CA LEU A 305 7.15 -0.44 -19.63
C LEU A 305 8.35 -1.30 -19.22
N TYR A 306 8.31 -1.97 -18.07
CA TYR A 306 9.40 -2.82 -17.59
C TYR A 306 9.66 -4.02 -18.49
N MET A 307 8.60 -4.69 -18.96
CA MET A 307 8.75 -5.80 -19.90
C MET A 307 9.38 -5.34 -21.22
N LEU A 308 8.91 -4.22 -21.77
CA LEU A 308 9.41 -3.69 -23.04
C LEU A 308 10.87 -3.24 -22.93
N VAL A 309 11.22 -2.49 -21.87
CA VAL A 309 12.59 -2.04 -21.64
C VAL A 309 13.52 -3.24 -21.43
N SER A 310 13.13 -4.20 -20.60
CA SER A 310 13.93 -5.41 -20.35
C SER A 310 14.16 -6.21 -21.64
N PHE A 311 13.11 -6.39 -22.44
CA PHE A 311 13.19 -7.12 -23.71
C PHE A 311 14.14 -6.43 -24.69
N VAL A 312 14.08 -5.10 -24.79
CA VAL A 312 14.92 -4.30 -25.69
C VAL A 312 16.38 -4.30 -25.22
N ILE A 313 16.64 -4.06 -23.94
CA ILE A 313 18.01 -3.93 -23.41
C ILE A 313 18.77 -5.24 -23.47
N VAL A 314 18.16 -6.35 -23.04
CA VAL A 314 18.79 -7.67 -23.16
C VAL A 314 18.88 -8.13 -24.61
N GLY A 315 18.02 -7.61 -25.49
CA GLY A 315 18.11 -7.82 -26.92
C GLY A 315 19.28 -7.10 -27.61
N LEU A 316 19.65 -5.92 -27.10
CA LEU A 316 20.78 -5.13 -27.59
C LEU A 316 22.11 -5.75 -27.17
N VAL A 317 22.32 -5.88 -25.85
CA VAL A 317 23.62 -6.31 -25.31
C VAL A 317 23.47 -7.69 -24.66
N PRO A 318 24.35 -8.66 -24.97
CA PRO A 318 24.35 -9.96 -24.30
C PRO A 318 24.46 -9.82 -22.79
N TYR A 319 23.72 -10.65 -22.04
CA TYR A 319 23.49 -10.46 -20.60
C TYR A 319 24.78 -10.41 -19.76
N TYR A 320 25.82 -11.13 -20.16
CA TYR A 320 27.11 -11.19 -19.46
C TYR A 320 27.99 -9.93 -19.66
N LYS A 321 27.60 -9.02 -20.57
CA LYS A 321 28.27 -7.73 -20.83
C LYS A 321 27.47 -6.52 -20.35
N LEU A 322 26.30 -6.73 -19.75
CA LEU A 322 25.52 -5.65 -19.16
C LEU A 322 26.26 -5.08 -17.95
N ASP A 323 26.30 -3.76 -17.88
CA ASP A 323 26.75 -3.01 -16.71
C ASP A 323 25.74 -3.19 -15.57
N GLU A 324 26.23 -3.42 -14.36
CA GLU A 324 25.39 -3.73 -13.19
C GLU A 324 24.64 -2.49 -12.69
N ASP A 325 25.29 -1.32 -12.70
CA ASP A 325 24.75 -0.08 -12.13
C ASP A 325 24.01 0.80 -13.16
N THR A 326 24.44 0.79 -14.42
CA THR A 326 23.94 1.68 -15.49
C THR A 326 23.67 0.97 -16.83
N PRO A 327 22.90 -0.14 -16.83
CA PRO A 327 22.72 -1.03 -17.98
C PRO A 327 22.17 -0.35 -19.23
N ILE A 328 21.23 0.59 -19.06
CA ILE A 328 20.55 1.24 -20.19
C ILE A 328 21.52 2.20 -20.89
N SER A 329 22.14 3.11 -20.15
CA SER A 329 22.98 4.16 -20.74
C SER A 329 24.26 3.62 -21.41
N THR A 330 24.90 2.64 -20.77
CA THR A 330 26.10 1.99 -21.28
C THR A 330 25.80 1.19 -22.54
N ALA A 331 24.64 0.54 -22.64
CA ALA A 331 24.21 -0.15 -23.85
C ALA A 331 24.18 0.79 -25.07
N PHE A 332 23.60 1.99 -24.97
CA PHE A 332 23.59 2.95 -26.09
C PHE A 332 24.98 3.53 -26.40
N SER A 333 25.82 3.71 -25.38
CA SER A 333 27.20 4.18 -25.55
C SER A 333 28.06 3.19 -26.33
N GLN A 334 27.92 1.87 -26.06
CA GLN A 334 28.66 0.82 -26.78
C GLN A 334 28.34 0.79 -28.28
N TYR A 335 27.14 1.23 -28.69
CA TYR A 335 26.76 1.36 -30.09
C TYR A 335 27.13 2.72 -30.72
N GLY A 336 27.91 3.55 -30.03
CA GLY A 336 28.42 4.82 -30.53
C GLY A 336 27.41 5.98 -30.48
N ILE A 337 26.27 5.82 -29.81
CA ILE A 337 25.22 6.84 -29.69
C ILE A 337 25.34 7.56 -28.34
N THR A 338 26.47 8.24 -28.12
CA THR A 338 26.77 8.88 -26.82
C THR A 338 25.79 10.00 -26.45
N TRP A 339 25.24 10.73 -27.43
CA TRP A 339 24.22 11.75 -27.18
C TRP A 339 22.94 11.16 -26.56
N ALA A 340 22.55 9.94 -26.98
CA ALA A 340 21.39 9.25 -26.42
C ALA A 340 21.67 8.78 -24.99
N ALA A 341 22.89 8.34 -24.70
CA ALA A 341 23.31 7.97 -23.36
C ALA A 341 23.17 9.14 -22.37
N TYR A 342 23.52 10.37 -22.77
CA TYR A 342 23.33 11.56 -21.92
C TYR A 342 21.85 11.89 -21.66
N ILE A 343 20.98 11.74 -22.66
CA ILE A 343 19.53 11.94 -22.47
C ILE A 343 18.97 10.88 -21.52
N ILE A 344 19.36 9.62 -21.70
CA ILE A 344 18.88 8.52 -20.86
C ILE A 344 19.37 8.67 -19.42
N THR A 345 20.63 9.04 -19.21
CA THR A 345 21.16 9.32 -17.86
C THR A 345 20.45 10.50 -17.21
N THR A 346 20.09 11.55 -17.96
CA THR A 346 19.31 12.66 -17.38
C THR A 346 17.94 12.16 -16.94
N GLY A 347 17.29 11.33 -17.77
CA GLY A 347 16.03 10.69 -17.45
C GLY A 347 16.13 9.79 -16.22
N ALA A 348 17.20 9.00 -16.11
CA ALA A 348 17.46 8.11 -14.98
C ALA A 348 17.64 8.88 -13.67
N VAL A 349 18.48 9.93 -13.64
CA VAL A 349 18.68 10.76 -12.45
C VAL A 349 17.36 11.40 -12.02
N MET A 350 16.61 11.98 -12.96
CA MET A 350 15.31 12.58 -12.68
C MET A 350 14.32 11.55 -12.16
N ALA A 351 14.25 10.36 -12.76
CA ALA A 351 13.40 9.25 -12.32
C ALA A 351 13.70 8.81 -10.89
N LEU A 352 14.99 8.69 -10.54
CA LEU A 352 15.42 8.34 -9.19
C LEU A 352 15.04 9.44 -8.19
N VAL A 353 15.20 10.72 -8.52
CA VAL A 353 14.73 11.79 -7.62
C VAL A 353 13.21 11.73 -7.40
N ALA A 354 12.43 11.45 -8.44
CA ALA A 354 10.98 11.24 -8.29
C ALA A 354 10.66 10.03 -7.41
N ALA A 355 11.28 8.88 -7.63
CA ALA A 355 11.03 7.70 -6.80
C ALA A 355 11.44 7.92 -5.34
N LEU A 356 12.49 8.71 -5.08
CA LEU A 356 12.91 9.12 -3.74
C LEU A 356 11.84 9.97 -3.05
N MET A 357 11.33 11.00 -3.72
CA MET A 357 10.23 11.82 -3.20
C MET A 357 8.96 10.99 -2.98
N GLY A 358 8.63 10.10 -3.92
CA GLY A 358 7.50 9.19 -3.85
C GLY A 358 7.57 8.17 -2.71
N SER A 359 8.78 7.86 -2.22
CA SER A 359 8.98 6.95 -1.08
C SER A 359 8.92 7.69 0.26
N LEU A 360 9.55 8.87 0.36
CA LEU A 360 9.61 9.65 1.62
C LEU A 360 8.26 10.30 1.99
N LEU A 361 7.44 10.63 0.99
CA LEU A 361 6.16 11.31 1.20
C LEU A 361 5.14 10.42 1.97
N PRO A 362 4.83 9.18 1.54
CA PRO A 362 3.99 8.25 2.30
C PRO A 362 4.51 7.95 3.71
N GLN A 363 5.84 7.86 3.86
CA GLN A 363 6.49 7.47 5.10
C GLN A 363 6.13 8.40 6.28
N SER A 364 6.23 9.71 6.06
CA SER A 364 5.93 10.73 7.08
C SER A 364 4.46 10.70 7.53
N ARG A 365 3.54 10.28 6.65
CA ARG A 365 2.09 10.21 6.92
C ARG A 365 1.70 8.98 7.69
N ILE A 366 2.30 7.85 7.37
CA ILE A 366 2.13 6.62 8.14
C ILE A 366 2.63 6.85 9.57
N LEU A 367 3.78 7.52 9.74
CA LEU A 367 4.29 7.94 11.04
C LEU A 367 3.30 8.85 11.80
N MET A 368 2.74 9.85 11.12
CA MET A 368 1.71 10.75 11.67
C MET A 368 0.45 9.97 12.09
N ALA A 369 -0.03 9.04 11.27
CA ALA A 369 -1.22 8.23 11.57
C ALA A 369 -1.01 7.36 12.82
N MET A 370 0.15 6.69 12.94
CA MET A 370 0.49 5.91 14.14
C MET A 370 0.64 6.77 15.39
N ALA A 371 1.15 8.01 15.25
CA ALA A 371 1.25 8.95 16.36
C ALA A 371 -0.13 9.46 16.80
N ARG A 372 -1.05 9.71 15.87
CA ARG A 372 -2.45 10.05 16.17
C ARG A 372 -3.19 8.93 16.89
N ASP A 373 -2.90 7.69 16.55
CA ASP A 373 -3.48 6.51 17.21
C ASP A 373 -2.87 6.25 18.61
N GLY A 374 -1.84 7.01 19.03
CA GLY A 374 -1.18 6.92 20.34
C GLY A 374 -0.10 5.84 20.46
N LEU A 375 0.21 5.15 19.36
CA LEU A 375 1.23 4.09 19.31
C LEU A 375 2.66 4.66 19.26
N LEU A 376 2.81 5.90 18.79
CA LEU A 376 4.07 6.67 18.79
C LEU A 376 3.93 7.95 19.64
N PRO A 377 5.05 8.59 20.03
CA PRO A 377 5.04 9.91 20.66
C PRO A 377 4.21 10.92 19.88
N THR A 378 3.32 11.64 20.58
CA THR A 378 2.40 12.63 19.98
C THR A 378 3.13 13.76 19.24
N PHE A 379 4.42 13.97 19.53
CA PHE A 379 5.30 14.90 18.81
C PHE A 379 5.31 14.68 17.28
N PHE A 380 5.12 13.44 16.81
CA PHE A 380 5.06 13.12 15.37
C PHE A 380 3.69 13.37 14.74
N SER A 381 2.65 13.67 15.54
CA SER A 381 1.31 14.02 15.05
C SER A 381 1.13 15.51 14.76
N ASP A 382 2.07 16.35 15.20
CA ASP A 382 2.03 17.80 15.00
C ASP A 382 2.20 18.16 13.52
N ILE A 383 1.21 18.89 12.98
CA ILE A 383 1.24 19.44 11.62
C ILE A 383 1.63 20.92 11.67
N ASP A 384 2.53 21.33 10.79
CA ASP A 384 2.87 22.75 10.63
C ASP A 384 1.71 23.54 10.00
N LYS A 385 1.43 24.74 10.55
CA LYS A 385 0.27 25.55 10.13
C LYS A 385 0.42 26.16 8.73
N HIS A 386 1.64 26.32 8.23
CA HIS A 386 1.91 26.97 6.94
C HIS A 386 2.04 25.95 5.81
N THR A 387 2.70 24.82 6.06
CA THR A 387 2.98 23.81 5.02
C THR A 387 1.99 22.65 5.02
N HIS A 388 1.19 22.48 6.08
CA HIS A 388 0.28 21.35 6.30
C HIS A 388 0.98 19.97 6.27
N VAL A 389 2.30 19.94 6.50
CA VAL A 389 3.12 18.71 6.52
C VAL A 389 3.54 18.36 7.96
N PRO A 390 3.65 17.08 8.34
CA PRO A 390 4.28 16.67 9.60
C PRO A 390 5.81 16.84 9.53
N VAL A 391 6.30 18.08 9.54
CA VAL A 391 7.73 18.44 9.33
C VAL A 391 8.67 17.65 10.26
N LYS A 392 8.30 17.50 11.54
CA LYS A 392 9.09 16.74 12.52
C LYS A 392 9.23 15.27 12.14
N GLY A 393 8.15 14.66 11.64
CA GLY A 393 8.14 13.29 11.14
C GLY A 393 9.01 13.15 9.90
N THR A 394 8.84 14.05 8.94
CA THR A 394 9.62 14.08 7.68
C THR A 394 11.12 14.23 7.93
N ILE A 395 11.53 15.09 8.86
CA ILE A 395 12.95 15.25 9.22
C ILE A 395 13.49 13.97 9.87
N ALA A 396 12.75 13.37 10.81
CA ALA A 396 13.19 12.15 11.49
C ALA A 396 13.35 10.98 10.51
N THR A 397 12.39 10.79 9.61
CA THR A 397 12.43 9.72 8.59
C THR A 397 13.47 10.01 7.52
N GLY A 398 13.64 11.27 7.12
CA GLY A 398 14.68 11.70 6.17
C GLY A 398 16.10 11.50 6.70
N ILE A 399 16.35 11.79 7.99
CA ILE A 399 17.63 11.50 8.64
C ILE A 399 17.88 9.99 8.67
N LEU A 400 16.87 9.18 9.00
CA LEU A 400 16.99 7.72 8.99
C LEU A 400 17.35 7.21 7.59
N ALA A 401 16.65 7.69 6.55
CA ALA A 401 16.95 7.33 5.16
C ALA A 401 18.34 7.81 4.72
N ALA A 402 18.78 9.01 5.13
CA ALA A 402 20.11 9.53 4.79
C ALA A 402 21.23 8.67 5.41
N LEU A 403 21.04 8.22 6.66
CA LEU A 403 21.99 7.32 7.33
C LEU A 403 22.05 5.95 6.64
N LEU A 404 20.90 5.39 6.27
CA LEU A 404 20.83 4.11 5.55
C LEU A 404 21.48 4.23 4.16
N ALA A 405 21.19 5.30 3.42
CA ALA A 405 21.82 5.60 2.13
C ALA A 405 23.34 5.76 2.24
N PHE A 406 23.83 6.32 3.35
CA PHE A 406 25.27 6.50 3.57
C PHE A 406 26.00 5.18 3.84
N PHE A 407 25.47 4.31 4.71
CA PHE A 407 26.21 3.15 5.24
C PHE A 407 25.99 1.82 4.50
N MET A 408 24.88 1.65 3.79
CA MET A 408 24.47 0.33 3.29
C MET A 408 24.42 0.25 1.78
N ASP A 409 24.79 -0.90 1.20
CA ASP A 409 24.79 -1.11 -0.25
C ASP A 409 23.41 -1.33 -0.86
N VAL A 410 23.30 -1.09 -2.17
CA VAL A 410 22.04 -1.14 -2.94
C VAL A 410 21.41 -2.54 -2.90
N SER A 411 22.19 -3.60 -3.11
CA SER A 411 21.73 -4.99 -3.11
C SER A 411 21.19 -5.41 -1.74
N GLU A 412 21.90 -5.01 -0.69
CA GLU A 412 21.52 -5.27 0.69
C GLU A 412 20.24 -4.53 1.09
N LEU A 413 20.13 -3.26 0.72
CA LEU A 413 18.95 -2.45 0.96
C LEU A 413 17.74 -3.00 0.18
N ALA A 414 17.88 -3.30 -1.12
CA ALA A 414 16.81 -3.81 -1.97
C ALA A 414 16.19 -5.11 -1.42
N GLY A 415 17.02 -6.05 -0.95
CA GLY A 415 16.54 -7.27 -0.30
C GLY A 415 15.67 -6.98 0.93
N MET A 416 16.08 -6.01 1.76
CA MET A 416 15.35 -5.66 2.99
C MET A 416 14.02 -4.96 2.70
N VAL A 417 13.95 -4.10 1.67
CA VAL A 417 12.66 -3.50 1.24
C VAL A 417 11.66 -4.58 0.90
N SER A 418 12.05 -5.54 0.06
CA SER A 418 11.16 -6.62 -0.39
C SER A 418 10.57 -7.42 0.76
N VAL A 419 11.34 -7.69 1.84
CA VAL A 419 10.79 -8.37 3.03
C VAL A 419 9.66 -7.54 3.67
N GLY A 420 9.88 -6.24 3.87
CA GLY A 420 8.88 -5.33 4.47
C GLY A 420 7.60 -5.27 3.64
N THR A 421 7.72 -5.06 2.33
CA THR A 421 6.58 -4.96 1.42
C THR A 421 5.79 -6.26 1.33
N LEU A 422 6.47 -7.40 1.23
CA LEU A 422 5.81 -8.71 1.16
C LEU A 422 5.05 -9.02 2.46
N LEU A 423 5.58 -8.60 3.62
CA LEU A 423 4.85 -8.67 4.90
C LEU A 423 3.62 -7.76 4.91
N ALA A 424 3.72 -6.53 4.40
CA ALA A 424 2.58 -5.64 4.28
C ALA A 424 1.49 -6.18 3.33
N PHE A 425 1.90 -6.71 2.17
CA PHE A 425 0.97 -7.23 1.16
C PHE A 425 0.26 -8.50 1.63
N THR A 426 0.97 -9.39 2.35
CA THR A 426 0.33 -10.55 3.00
C THR A 426 -0.69 -10.11 4.05
N ALA A 427 -0.38 -9.10 4.87
CA ALA A 427 -1.32 -8.56 5.85
C ALA A 427 -2.58 -7.95 5.19
N VAL A 428 -2.43 -7.26 4.06
CA VAL A 428 -3.56 -6.72 3.28
C VAL A 428 -4.41 -7.83 2.66
N ALA A 429 -3.79 -8.87 2.08
CA ALA A 429 -4.53 -10.01 1.54
C ALA A 429 -5.32 -10.75 2.64
N VAL A 430 -4.73 -10.93 3.82
CA VAL A 430 -5.43 -11.48 5.00
C VAL A 430 -6.57 -10.55 5.45
N SER A 431 -6.36 -9.23 5.42
CA SER A 431 -7.39 -8.25 5.78
C SER A 431 -8.62 -8.32 4.86
N VAL A 432 -8.43 -8.57 3.55
CA VAL A 432 -9.54 -8.81 2.60
C VAL A 432 -10.27 -10.12 2.90
N LEU A 433 -9.56 -11.20 3.26
CA LEU A 433 -10.23 -12.44 3.69
C LEU A 433 -11.04 -12.23 4.96
N ILE A 434 -10.49 -11.54 5.96
CA ILE A 434 -11.20 -11.29 7.22
C ILE A 434 -12.47 -10.47 6.98
N ILE A 435 -12.40 -9.38 6.20
CA ILE A 435 -13.58 -8.52 6.01
C ILE A 435 -14.69 -9.18 5.18
N ARG A 436 -14.35 -10.11 4.28
CA ARG A 436 -15.32 -10.81 3.43
C ARG A 436 -16.09 -11.90 4.15
N TYR A 437 -15.49 -12.50 5.18
CA TYR A 437 -16.06 -13.63 5.92
C TYR A 437 -16.37 -13.33 7.40
N ILE A 438 -15.81 -12.26 7.96
CA ILE A 438 -15.95 -11.83 9.36
C ILE A 438 -16.06 -10.29 9.40
N PRO A 439 -17.17 -9.70 8.93
CA PRO A 439 -17.35 -8.26 8.96
C PRO A 439 -17.30 -7.75 10.42
N PRO A 440 -16.62 -6.61 10.67
CA PRO A 440 -16.55 -6.03 12.01
C PRO A 440 -17.96 -5.68 12.51
N LYS A 441 -18.20 -5.94 13.79
CA LYS A 441 -19.48 -5.61 14.46
C LYS A 441 -19.64 -4.08 14.47
N GLY A 442 -20.45 -3.54 13.56
CA GLY A 442 -20.67 -2.10 13.44
C GLY A 442 -20.84 -1.54 12.03
N GLU A 443 -20.68 -2.33 10.96
CA GLU A 443 -20.94 -1.84 9.58
C GLU A 443 -22.45 -1.66 9.29
N VAL A 444 -23.10 -0.72 9.97
CA VAL A 444 -24.32 -0.10 9.45
C VAL A 444 -23.87 1.05 8.56
N LEU A 445 -23.68 0.75 7.28
CA LEU A 445 -23.39 1.73 6.24
C LEU A 445 -24.56 2.73 6.16
N ARG A 446 -24.51 3.85 6.90
CA ARG A 446 -25.61 4.83 6.93
C ARG A 446 -25.95 5.28 5.49
N PRO A 447 -27.25 5.36 5.15
CA PRO A 447 -27.68 5.91 3.87
C PRO A 447 -27.28 7.39 3.83
N PHE A 448 -26.59 7.79 2.77
CA PHE A 448 -26.54 9.19 2.39
C PHE A 448 -27.98 9.58 2.07
N ILE A 449 -28.54 10.50 2.85
CA ILE A 449 -29.77 11.21 2.48
C ILE A 449 -29.36 12.11 1.33
N GLU A 450 -29.37 11.59 0.10
CA GLU A 450 -29.48 12.44 -1.07
C GLU A 450 -30.95 12.86 -1.17
N GLY A 451 -31.15 14.18 -1.16
CA GLY A 451 -32.44 14.82 -1.26
C GLY A 451 -33.23 14.31 -2.46
N SER A 452 -34.51 14.05 -2.20
CA SER A 452 -35.63 14.19 -3.13
C SER A 452 -35.29 14.09 -4.64
N SER A 453 -35.49 12.92 -5.24
CA SER A 453 -36.31 12.83 -6.45
C SER A 453 -36.64 11.38 -6.82
N SER A 454 -37.95 11.15 -6.99
CA SER A 454 -38.60 10.10 -7.79
C SER A 454 -38.38 8.63 -7.41
N ALA A 455 -39.21 8.14 -6.49
CA ALA A 455 -39.74 6.78 -6.61
C ALA A 455 -40.72 6.71 -7.80
N PRO A 456 -40.80 5.60 -8.55
CA PRO A 456 -41.82 5.44 -9.57
C PRO A 456 -43.16 5.17 -8.89
N ALA A 457 -44.12 6.08 -9.06
CA ALA A 457 -45.48 5.92 -8.59
C ALA A 457 -46.13 4.70 -9.26
N ARG A 458 -46.66 3.80 -8.43
CA ARG A 458 -47.74 2.89 -8.80
C ARG A 458 -48.88 3.09 -7.82
N ASP A 459 -50.06 2.96 -8.41
CA ASP A 459 -51.40 2.93 -7.83
C ASP A 459 -52.05 4.29 -7.58
N GLY A 460 -53.05 4.53 -8.41
CA GLY A 460 -53.72 5.81 -8.56
C GLY A 460 -54.96 5.97 -7.69
N TYR A 461 -55.40 7.22 -7.63
CA TYR A 461 -56.79 7.61 -7.47
C TYR A 461 -56.94 9.02 -8.06
N ASN A 462 -57.85 9.16 -9.03
CA ASN A 462 -58.29 10.43 -9.60
C ASN A 462 -59.11 11.21 -8.57
N ILE A 463 -58.91 12.53 -8.47
CA ILE A 463 -60.01 13.51 -8.38
C ILE A 463 -59.62 14.77 -9.16
N GLU A 464 -60.51 15.16 -10.05
CA GLU A 464 -60.52 16.32 -10.93
C GLU A 464 -60.67 17.66 -10.18
N GLY A 465 -60.25 18.77 -10.81
CA GLY A 465 -61.01 20.02 -10.70
C GLY A 465 -60.24 21.29 -10.34
N ALA A 466 -60.40 22.28 -11.22
CA ALA A 466 -60.34 23.73 -11.00
C ALA A 466 -58.97 24.43 -10.92
N ALA A 467 -58.72 25.18 -12.00
CA ALA A 467 -57.81 26.31 -12.08
C ALA A 467 -58.33 27.52 -11.27
N GLU A 468 -57.42 28.40 -10.87
CA GLU A 468 -57.39 29.86 -11.15
C GLU A 468 -56.72 30.67 -10.02
N ASP A 469 -55.76 31.50 -10.45
CA ASP A 469 -55.35 32.83 -9.97
C ASP A 469 -55.46 33.20 -8.47
N ALA A 470 -54.31 33.57 -7.87
CA ALA A 470 -54.17 34.83 -7.13
C ALA A 470 -52.70 35.16 -6.78
N LYS A 471 -52.32 36.40 -7.08
CA LYS A 471 -51.08 37.09 -6.69
C LYS A 471 -51.16 37.59 -5.24
N GLY A 472 -50.07 37.51 -4.47
CA GLY A 472 -49.84 38.33 -3.26
C GLY A 472 -49.06 37.62 -2.14
N PRO A 473 -48.17 38.31 -1.39
CA PRO A 473 -47.29 37.70 -0.41
C PRO A 473 -48.02 37.49 0.92
N PHE A 474 -48.05 36.26 1.42
CA PHE A 474 -48.67 35.93 2.70
C PHE A 474 -47.62 35.68 3.78
N VAL A 475 -47.53 36.65 4.69
CA VAL A 475 -46.85 36.54 5.98
C VAL A 475 -47.66 35.59 6.86
N LEU A 476 -47.02 34.54 7.40
CA LEU A 476 -47.62 33.71 8.45
C LEU A 476 -46.92 33.91 9.78
N ALA A 477 -47.78 34.09 10.77
CA ALA A 477 -47.52 34.53 12.12
C ALA A 477 -47.06 33.38 13.04
N GLU A 478 -46.52 33.80 14.18
CA GLU A 478 -45.86 33.04 15.25
C GLU A 478 -46.80 32.13 16.08
N GLY A 479 -47.80 31.50 15.43
CA GLY A 479 -48.85 30.71 16.08
C GLY A 479 -48.95 29.23 15.64
N ASP A 480 -48.37 28.84 14.50
CA ASP A 480 -48.50 27.48 13.95
C ASP A 480 -47.42 26.48 14.41
N PHE A 481 -46.45 26.93 15.22
CA PHE A 481 -45.41 26.04 15.77
C PHE A 481 -45.89 25.20 16.96
N GLN A 482 -46.97 25.62 17.62
CA GLN A 482 -47.46 24.97 18.83
C GLN A 482 -48.37 23.75 18.53
N ALA A 483 -49.09 23.74 17.41
CA ALA A 483 -49.98 22.64 17.04
C ALA A 483 -49.24 21.41 16.48
N LEU A 484 -48.01 21.58 16.00
CA LEU A 484 -47.14 20.49 15.55
C LEU A 484 -46.39 19.79 16.70
N LEU A 485 -46.40 20.36 17.92
CA LEU A 485 -45.73 19.78 19.09
C LEU A 485 -46.62 18.83 19.90
N GLU A 486 -47.92 18.72 19.60
CA GLU A 486 -48.86 17.96 20.45
C GLU A 486 -49.30 16.59 19.89
N LYS A 487 -48.77 16.14 18.75
CA LYS A 487 -49.01 14.78 18.23
C LYS A 487 -47.86 13.84 18.58
N LYS A 488 -47.71 13.56 19.87
CA LYS A 488 -46.77 12.58 20.42
C LYS A 488 -47.39 11.18 20.37
N GLU A 489 -47.33 10.53 19.21
CA GLU A 489 -47.39 9.05 19.16
C GLU A 489 -45.98 8.51 19.48
N PRO A 490 -45.85 7.44 20.29
CA PRO A 490 -44.55 6.98 20.78
C PRO A 490 -43.73 6.42 19.61
N LEU A 491 -42.75 7.21 19.16
CA LEU A 491 -41.71 6.76 18.25
C LEU A 491 -40.97 5.58 18.89
N HIS A 492 -40.98 4.49 18.15
CA HIS A 492 -40.54 3.17 18.52
C HIS A 492 -39.03 3.11 18.83
N GLU A 493 -38.63 3.54 20.02
CA GLU A 493 -37.32 3.23 20.62
C GLU A 493 -37.32 1.77 21.12
N SER A 494 -37.24 0.82 20.19
CA SER A 494 -36.95 -0.58 20.52
C SER A 494 -36.33 -1.35 19.34
N GLY A 495 -35.49 -0.68 18.54
CA GLY A 495 -34.93 -1.24 17.30
C GLY A 495 -33.46 -1.66 17.34
N ILE A 496 -32.68 -1.28 18.36
CA ILE A 496 -31.22 -1.48 18.34
C ILE A 496 -30.77 -2.73 19.13
N ASP A 497 -31.52 -3.13 20.16
CA ASP A 497 -31.14 -4.25 21.02
C ASP A 497 -31.74 -5.61 20.62
N LYS A 498 -32.69 -5.64 19.67
CA LYS A 498 -33.30 -6.90 19.20
C LYS A 498 -32.63 -7.51 17.98
N GLU A 499 -31.96 -6.74 17.12
CA GLU A 499 -31.24 -7.28 15.96
C GLU A 499 -29.99 -8.09 16.35
N ALA A 500 -29.45 -7.91 17.56
CA ALA A 500 -28.35 -8.73 18.07
C ALA A 500 -28.77 -10.14 18.54
N SER A 501 -30.08 -10.43 18.61
CA SER A 501 -30.61 -11.69 19.20
C SER A 501 -31.25 -12.65 18.19
N LEU A 502 -31.24 -12.32 16.90
CA LEU A 502 -31.67 -13.19 15.81
C LEU A 502 -30.66 -13.17 14.66
N GLU A 503 -29.36 -13.30 14.95
CA GLU A 503 -28.42 -13.73 13.91
C GLU A 503 -28.82 -15.17 13.50
N GLU A 504 -29.12 -15.40 12.22
CA GLU A 504 -29.42 -16.75 11.74
C GLU A 504 -28.30 -17.71 12.17
N PRO A 505 -28.61 -18.93 12.63
CA PRO A 505 -27.61 -19.89 13.10
C PRO A 505 -26.52 -20.19 12.05
N SER A 506 -26.87 -20.04 10.76
CA SER A 506 -25.97 -20.11 9.62
C SER A 506 -24.87 -19.03 9.66
N VAL A 507 -25.21 -17.77 9.94
CA VAL A 507 -24.29 -16.62 9.95
C VAL A 507 -23.32 -16.72 11.13
N GLN A 508 -23.82 -17.07 12.32
CA GLN A 508 -22.97 -17.21 13.50
C GLN A 508 -22.00 -18.38 13.38
N GLN A 509 -22.42 -19.49 12.77
CA GLN A 509 -21.54 -20.63 12.49
C GLN A 509 -20.44 -20.26 11.48
N ARG A 510 -20.75 -19.47 10.45
CA ARG A 510 -19.76 -18.96 9.48
C ARG A 510 -18.70 -18.08 10.15
N ARG A 511 -19.12 -17.15 11.01
CA ARG A 511 -18.20 -16.25 11.74
C ARG A 511 -17.25 -16.97 12.68
N ASN A 512 -17.69 -18.10 13.25
CA ASN A 512 -16.85 -18.93 14.11
C ASN A 512 -15.87 -19.81 13.30
N LEU A 513 -16.27 -20.27 12.10
CA LEU A 513 -15.47 -21.18 11.29
C LEU A 513 -14.49 -20.47 10.36
N ALA A 514 -14.80 -19.25 9.91
CA ALA A 514 -13.96 -18.46 9.02
C ALA A 514 -12.54 -18.17 9.54
N PRO A 515 -12.31 -17.77 10.83
CA PRO A 515 -10.96 -17.56 11.34
C PRO A 515 -10.11 -18.83 11.29
N TRP A 516 -10.72 -19.99 11.58
CA TRP A 516 -10.05 -21.28 11.51
C TRP A 516 -9.65 -21.61 10.08
N LEU A 517 -10.53 -21.39 9.11
CA LEU A 517 -10.21 -21.63 7.70
C LEU A 517 -9.11 -20.70 7.19
N ILE A 518 -9.15 -19.40 7.52
CA ILE A 518 -8.07 -18.46 7.20
C ILE A 518 -6.76 -18.93 7.84
N GLY A 519 -6.81 -19.39 9.09
CA GLY A 519 -5.68 -20.03 9.77
C GLY A 519 -5.15 -21.27 9.03
N THR A 520 -6.03 -22.15 8.54
CA THR A 520 -5.61 -23.32 7.76
C THR A 520 -4.93 -22.95 6.44
N ILE A 521 -5.38 -21.89 5.75
CA ILE A 521 -4.70 -21.39 4.56
C ILE A 521 -3.28 -20.96 4.89
N TYR A 522 -3.11 -20.19 5.96
CA TYR A 522 -1.79 -19.72 6.38
C TYR A 522 -0.86 -20.88 6.79
N VAL A 523 -1.37 -21.85 7.56
CA VAL A 523 -0.63 -23.06 7.93
C VAL A 523 -0.25 -23.87 6.69
N GLY A 524 -1.16 -24.04 5.73
CA GLY A 524 -0.88 -24.73 4.46
C GLY A 524 0.22 -24.06 3.66
N VAL A 525 0.21 -22.72 3.58
CA VAL A 525 1.27 -21.92 2.94
C VAL A 525 2.61 -22.11 3.66
N LEU A 526 2.65 -22.02 4.99
CA LEU A 526 3.89 -22.23 5.76
C LEU A 526 4.47 -23.64 5.55
N VAL A 527 3.64 -24.68 5.53
CA VAL A 527 4.08 -26.06 5.30
C VAL A 527 4.62 -26.24 3.88
N LEU A 528 3.93 -25.67 2.87
CA LEU A 528 4.38 -25.69 1.47
C LEU A 528 5.76 -25.06 1.30
N ILE A 529 5.97 -23.93 1.96
CA ILE A 529 7.20 -23.16 1.81
C ILE A 529 8.33 -23.79 2.62
N PHE A 530 8.04 -24.31 3.81
CA PHE A 530 9.00 -25.10 4.57
C PHE A 530 9.45 -26.34 3.77
N ALA A 531 8.52 -27.01 3.07
CA ALA A 531 8.87 -28.09 2.16
C ALA A 531 9.74 -27.60 0.99
N ALA A 532 9.45 -26.43 0.41
CA ALA A 532 10.24 -25.86 -0.67
C ALA A 532 11.67 -25.47 -0.22
N SER A 533 11.83 -24.96 1.00
CA SER A 533 13.10 -24.49 1.56
C SER A 533 14.00 -25.62 2.09
N ALA A 534 13.44 -26.81 2.37
CA ALA A 534 14.19 -27.96 2.87
C ALA A 534 15.01 -28.68 1.76
N GLU A 535 15.98 -27.98 1.16
CA GLU A 535 16.84 -28.51 0.09
C GLU A 535 17.72 -29.69 0.54
N ASN A 536 18.08 -29.73 1.83
CA ASN A 536 18.92 -30.79 2.42
C ASN A 536 18.14 -32.07 2.78
N ALA A 537 16.81 -32.08 2.63
CA ALA A 537 15.97 -33.23 2.97
C ALA A 537 15.84 -34.21 1.78
N PRO A 538 15.67 -35.53 2.04
CA PRO A 538 15.46 -36.50 0.97
C PRO A 538 14.24 -36.15 0.12
N SER A 539 14.33 -36.40 -1.19
CA SER A 539 13.30 -36.03 -2.18
C SER A 539 11.89 -36.52 -1.81
N PHE A 540 11.80 -37.72 -1.21
CA PHE A 540 10.55 -38.30 -0.74
C PHE A 540 9.88 -37.44 0.35
N SER A 541 10.61 -37.01 1.39
CA SER A 541 10.03 -36.19 2.47
C SER A 541 9.57 -34.83 1.96
N ARG A 542 10.30 -34.26 1.00
CA ARG A 542 9.93 -32.98 0.38
C ARG A 542 8.62 -33.08 -0.38
N ILE A 543 8.44 -34.13 -1.19
CA ILE A 543 7.21 -34.35 -1.98
C ILE A 543 6.02 -34.66 -1.07
N THR A 544 6.21 -35.46 -0.02
CA THR A 544 5.13 -35.76 0.92
C THR A 544 4.69 -34.52 1.70
N LEU A 545 5.65 -33.67 2.10
CA LEU A 545 5.37 -32.47 2.88
C LEU A 545 4.74 -31.37 2.00
N SER A 546 5.19 -31.23 0.76
CA SER A 546 4.56 -30.33 -0.21
C SER A 546 3.16 -30.79 -0.58
N GLY A 547 2.94 -32.10 -0.75
CA GLY A 547 1.62 -32.68 -0.94
C GLY A 547 0.68 -32.39 0.23
N LEU A 548 1.15 -32.59 1.47
CA LEU A 548 0.37 -32.28 2.67
C LEU A 548 0.03 -30.79 2.75
N GLY A 549 1.02 -29.91 2.54
CA GLY A 549 0.80 -28.46 2.53
C GLY A 549 -0.21 -28.03 1.47
N ALA A 550 -0.14 -28.59 0.26
CA ALA A 550 -1.08 -28.31 -0.82
C ALA A 550 -2.50 -28.74 -0.47
N VAL A 551 -2.67 -29.92 0.14
CA VAL A 551 -3.97 -30.41 0.60
C VAL A 551 -4.56 -29.50 1.67
N ILE A 552 -3.76 -29.07 2.66
CA ILE A 552 -4.20 -28.15 3.72
C ILE A 552 -4.61 -26.79 3.13
N PHE A 553 -3.79 -26.25 2.23
CA PHE A 553 -4.07 -24.99 1.54
C PHE A 553 -5.38 -25.07 0.72
N LEU A 554 -5.52 -26.09 -0.11
CA LEU A 554 -6.72 -26.30 -0.93
C LEU A 554 -7.96 -26.54 -0.05
N ALA A 555 -7.83 -27.29 1.05
CA ALA A 555 -8.93 -27.50 1.99
C ALA A 555 -9.40 -26.19 2.63
N GLY A 556 -8.47 -25.31 3.02
CA GLY A 556 -8.80 -23.98 3.55
C GLY A 556 -9.52 -23.10 2.52
N VAL A 557 -9.02 -23.06 1.27
CA VAL A 557 -9.62 -22.29 0.17
C VAL A 557 -11.00 -22.85 -0.20
N MET A 558 -11.14 -24.17 -0.33
CA MET A 558 -12.43 -24.82 -0.61
C MET A 558 -13.43 -24.61 0.52
N GLY A 559 -12.98 -24.66 1.78
CA GLY A 559 -13.81 -24.38 2.95
C GLY A 559 -14.37 -22.95 2.93
N LEU A 560 -13.52 -21.97 2.59
CA LEU A 560 -13.97 -20.57 2.44
C LEU A 560 -14.90 -20.39 1.24
N ALA A 561 -14.63 -21.08 0.12
CA ALA A 561 -15.52 -21.06 -1.04
C ALA A 561 -16.90 -21.66 -0.74
N TYR A 562 -16.96 -22.71 0.11
CA TYR A 562 -18.19 -23.36 0.51
C TYR A 562 -19.06 -22.50 1.45
N ILE A 563 -18.44 -21.74 2.34
CA ILE A 563 -19.15 -20.86 3.29
C ILE A 563 -19.94 -19.75 2.56
N GLY A 564 -19.52 -19.36 1.36
CA GLY A 564 -20.11 -18.26 0.60
C GLY A 564 -19.85 -16.90 1.26
N GLU A 565 -19.77 -15.85 0.44
CA GLU A 565 -19.52 -14.49 0.95
C GLU A 565 -20.73 -13.91 1.70
N ASP A 566 -20.47 -12.98 2.62
CA ASP A 566 -21.53 -12.26 3.30
C ASP A 566 -22.28 -11.29 2.35
N GLY A 567 -23.61 -11.27 2.43
CA GLY A 567 -24.46 -10.42 1.59
C GLY A 567 -24.23 -8.90 1.73
N ALA A 568 -23.50 -8.46 2.77
CA ALA A 568 -23.05 -7.08 2.94
C ALA A 568 -22.15 -6.61 1.77
N VAL A 569 -21.39 -7.53 1.17
CA VAL A 569 -20.57 -7.28 -0.02
C VAL A 569 -21.42 -6.89 -1.23
N GLY A 570 -22.57 -7.54 -1.42
CA GLY A 570 -23.50 -7.20 -2.49
C GLY A 570 -23.94 -5.75 -2.40
N ARG A 571 -24.29 -5.28 -1.20
CA ARG A 571 -24.66 -3.88 -0.95
C ARG A 571 -23.51 -2.90 -1.19
N PHE A 572 -22.27 -3.26 -0.85
CA PHE A 572 -21.09 -2.44 -1.14
C PHE A 572 -20.83 -2.30 -2.65
N ARG A 573 -20.92 -3.42 -3.39
CA ARG A 573 -20.78 -3.45 -4.85
C ARG A 573 -21.86 -2.62 -5.55
N HIS A 574 -23.10 -2.64 -5.05
CA HIS A 574 -24.20 -1.82 -5.58
C HIS A 574 -24.01 -0.31 -5.35
N LYS A 575 -23.21 0.10 -4.37
CA LYS A 575 -22.87 1.51 -4.10
C LYS A 575 -21.63 1.99 -4.88
N GLY A 576 -21.19 1.23 -5.88
CA GLY A 576 -20.10 1.62 -6.78
C GLY A 576 -18.69 1.46 -6.21
N GLY A 577 -18.52 0.68 -5.13
CA GLY A 577 -17.20 0.34 -4.60
C GLY A 577 -16.52 -0.79 -5.39
N PHE A 578 -15.19 -0.74 -5.50
CA PHE A 578 -14.42 -1.81 -6.14
C PHE A 578 -14.36 -3.05 -5.24
N THR A 579 -14.56 -4.23 -5.82
CA THR A 579 -14.50 -5.50 -5.10
C THR A 579 -13.48 -6.39 -5.78
N CYS A 580 -12.56 -6.96 -5.00
CA CYS A 580 -11.57 -7.90 -5.51
C CYS A 580 -12.30 -9.08 -6.17
N PRO A 581 -11.93 -9.45 -7.42
CA PRO A 581 -12.50 -10.60 -8.09
C PRO A 581 -11.98 -11.92 -7.47
N LEU A 582 -12.71 -13.01 -7.70
CA LEU A 582 -12.27 -14.38 -7.37
C LEU A 582 -11.84 -14.60 -5.91
N VAL A 583 -12.52 -13.96 -4.95
CA VAL A 583 -12.37 -14.29 -3.52
C VAL A 583 -13.03 -15.66 -3.27
N PRO A 584 -12.40 -16.59 -2.52
CA PRO A 584 -11.17 -16.46 -1.71
C PRO A 584 -9.86 -16.80 -2.46
N CYS A 585 -9.93 -17.30 -3.69
CA CYS A 585 -8.77 -17.80 -4.43
C CYS A 585 -7.70 -16.72 -4.67
N LEU A 586 -8.09 -15.50 -5.03
CA LEU A 586 -7.16 -14.43 -5.37
C LEU A 586 -6.33 -13.97 -4.14
N PRO A 587 -6.93 -13.60 -2.99
CA PRO A 587 -6.15 -13.30 -1.79
C PRO A 587 -5.31 -14.49 -1.30
N ALA A 588 -5.82 -15.72 -1.41
CA ALA A 588 -5.05 -16.91 -1.02
C ALA A 588 -3.81 -17.13 -1.91
N ALA A 589 -3.93 -16.91 -3.22
CA ALA A 589 -2.81 -16.94 -4.16
C ALA A 589 -1.80 -15.83 -3.88
N SER A 590 -2.27 -14.61 -3.56
CA SER A 590 -1.41 -13.50 -3.13
C SER A 590 -0.59 -13.87 -1.88
N ILE A 591 -1.22 -14.46 -0.85
CA ILE A 591 -0.52 -14.91 0.36
C ILE A 591 0.54 -15.98 0.01
N LEU A 592 0.20 -16.97 -0.82
CA LEU A 592 1.11 -18.04 -1.21
C LEU A 592 2.33 -17.50 -1.96
N ILE A 593 2.12 -16.66 -2.98
CA ILE A 593 3.20 -16.10 -3.80
C ILE A 593 4.08 -15.17 -2.96
N ASN A 594 3.48 -14.26 -2.19
CA ASN A 594 4.24 -13.32 -1.38
C ASN A 594 5.09 -14.04 -0.32
N THR A 595 4.55 -15.07 0.32
CA THR A 595 5.29 -15.85 1.32
C THR A 595 6.38 -16.71 0.66
N TYR A 596 6.15 -17.23 -0.56
CA TYR A 596 7.19 -17.95 -1.32
C TYR A 596 8.37 -17.04 -1.68
N LEU A 597 8.09 -15.83 -2.20
CA LEU A 597 9.13 -14.84 -2.49
C LEU A 597 9.88 -14.42 -1.22
N LEU A 598 9.18 -14.31 -0.08
CA LEU A 598 9.76 -13.94 1.21
C LEU A 598 10.84 -14.94 1.68
N VAL A 599 10.64 -16.23 1.44
CA VAL A 599 11.58 -17.29 1.87
C VAL A 599 12.77 -17.46 0.92
N ASN A 600 12.63 -17.04 -0.33
CA ASN A 600 13.74 -17.03 -1.29
C ASN A 600 14.72 -15.86 -1.05
N LEU A 601 14.42 -14.95 -0.11
CA LEU A 601 15.33 -13.87 0.26
C LEU A 601 16.45 -14.41 1.18
N GLY A 602 17.68 -13.93 0.94
CA GLY A 602 18.88 -14.43 1.63
C GLY A 602 18.80 -14.31 3.17
N ALA A 603 19.46 -15.25 3.87
CA ALA A 603 19.46 -15.31 5.33
C ALA A 603 20.01 -14.03 6.00
N ALA A 604 20.98 -13.36 5.35
CA ALA A 604 21.52 -12.09 5.81
C ALA A 604 20.46 -10.98 5.83
N THR A 605 19.60 -10.94 4.81
CA THR A 605 18.47 -10.00 4.72
C THR A 605 17.49 -10.20 5.87
N TRP A 606 17.12 -11.46 6.12
CA TRP A 606 16.23 -11.84 7.21
C TRP A 606 16.78 -11.48 8.59
N LEU A 607 18.08 -11.67 8.82
CA LEU A 607 18.71 -11.32 10.07
C LEU A 607 18.59 -9.80 10.36
N ARG A 608 18.85 -8.97 9.35
CA ARG A 608 18.78 -7.50 9.49
C ARG A 608 17.36 -7.01 9.73
N VAL A 609 16.39 -7.51 8.94
CA VAL A 609 14.98 -7.14 9.09
C VAL A 609 14.44 -7.62 10.45
N SER A 610 14.86 -8.82 10.90
CA SER A 610 14.46 -9.34 12.21
C SER A 610 14.95 -8.44 13.36
N ILE A 611 16.17 -7.92 13.29
CA ILE A 611 16.68 -6.96 14.28
C ILE A 611 15.78 -5.71 14.33
N TRP A 612 15.39 -5.17 13.17
CA TRP A 612 14.50 -4.02 13.12
C TRP A 612 13.10 -4.32 13.68
N LEU A 613 12.51 -5.46 13.32
CA LEU A 613 11.22 -5.88 13.84
C LEU A 613 11.26 -6.10 15.36
N LEU A 614 12.36 -6.64 15.89
CA LEU A 614 12.58 -6.79 17.33
C LEU A 614 12.60 -5.43 18.04
N ILE A 615 13.28 -4.43 17.47
CA ILE A 615 13.25 -3.05 18.00
C ILE A 615 11.81 -2.54 18.05
N GLY A 616 11.03 -2.76 16.98
CA GLY A 616 9.61 -2.40 16.94
C GLY A 616 8.79 -3.07 18.04
N VAL A 617 9.02 -4.37 18.28
CA VAL A 617 8.37 -5.11 19.37
C VAL A 617 8.72 -4.51 20.73
N PHE A 618 9.99 -4.16 20.97
CA PHE A 618 10.40 -3.50 22.22
C PHE A 618 9.70 -2.14 22.40
N ILE A 619 9.67 -1.31 21.36
CA ILE A 619 8.98 0.00 21.40
C ILE A 619 7.49 -0.17 21.73
N TYR A 620 6.82 -1.16 21.12
CA TYR A 620 5.42 -1.45 21.43
C TYR A 620 5.21 -1.90 22.88
N LEU A 621 6.06 -2.80 23.38
CA LEU A 621 5.94 -3.34 24.73
C LEU A 621 6.14 -2.25 25.81
N PHE A 622 7.06 -1.32 25.60
CA PHE A 622 7.39 -0.27 26.57
C PHE A 622 6.55 1.00 26.43
N TYR A 623 6.20 1.39 25.20
CA TYR A 623 5.51 2.65 24.93
C TYR A 623 4.10 2.43 24.36
N GLY A 624 3.99 1.73 23.23
CA GLY A 624 2.75 1.63 22.45
C GLY A 624 1.58 1.01 23.22
N ARG A 625 1.83 -0.08 23.96
CA ARG A 625 0.83 -0.78 24.76
C ARG A 625 0.21 0.10 25.87
N THR A 626 0.99 1.01 26.43
CA THR A 626 0.57 1.87 27.55
C THR A 626 -0.13 3.14 27.08
N ASN A 627 0.18 3.63 25.88
CA ASN A 627 -0.29 4.92 25.35
C ASN A 627 -1.32 4.82 24.21
N SER A 628 -1.70 3.61 23.80
CA SER A 628 -2.72 3.39 22.76
C SER A 628 -4.01 4.17 23.07
N SER A 629 -4.49 4.95 22.10
CA SER A 629 -5.70 5.79 22.21
C SER A 629 -6.95 4.97 22.59
N LEU A 630 -6.97 3.69 22.23
CA LEU A 630 -8.04 2.74 22.57
C LEU A 630 -8.05 2.33 24.05
N LEU A 631 -7.08 2.74 24.88
CA LEU A 631 -7.19 2.65 26.35
C LEU A 631 -8.12 3.71 26.95
N HIS A 632 -8.28 4.87 26.31
CA HIS A 632 -8.97 6.04 26.87
C HIS A 632 -10.29 6.40 26.17
N GLY A 633 -10.62 5.76 25.04
CA GLY A 633 -12.00 5.76 24.52
C GLY A 633 -12.91 4.88 25.39
N PRO A 634 -14.23 5.13 25.46
CA PRO A 634 -15.13 4.38 26.34
C PRO A 634 -15.06 2.90 25.99
N CYS A 635 -14.32 2.13 26.80
CA CYS A 635 -14.48 0.70 26.89
C CYS A 635 -15.90 0.48 27.39
N ILE A 636 -16.82 0.13 26.49
CA ILE A 636 -18.01 -0.61 26.91
C ILE A 636 -17.53 -2.05 27.08
N PRO A 637 -17.34 -2.53 28.32
CA PRO A 637 -16.96 -3.91 28.54
C PRO A 637 -18.06 -4.82 27.97
N ILE A 638 -17.63 -5.92 27.34
CA ILE A 638 -18.50 -7.08 27.14
C ILE A 638 -18.76 -7.65 28.54
N THR A 639 -19.74 -7.11 29.24
CA THR A 639 -20.24 -7.62 30.53
C THR A 639 -21.76 -7.71 30.49
N ARG A 640 -22.25 -8.78 31.10
CA ARG A 640 -23.61 -9.32 31.06
C ARG A 640 -24.69 -8.29 31.41
N PRO A 641 -25.89 -8.40 30.82
CA PRO A 641 -26.98 -7.47 31.05
C PRO A 641 -27.75 -7.85 32.33
N GLU A 642 -27.26 -7.45 33.50
CA GLU A 642 -28.02 -7.67 34.75
C GLU A 642 -27.99 -6.45 35.70
N ASP A 643 -27.00 -5.55 35.63
CA ASP A 643 -26.79 -4.54 36.70
C ASP A 643 -27.10 -3.07 36.32
N LEU A 644 -27.79 -2.78 35.21
CA LEU A 644 -28.16 -1.40 34.83
C LEU A 644 -29.61 -1.00 35.16
N CYS A 645 -30.31 -1.80 35.96
CA CYS A 645 -31.57 -1.40 36.59
C CYS A 645 -31.27 -1.09 38.05
N HIS A 646 -31.04 0.19 38.39
CA HIS A 646 -31.23 0.84 39.70
C HIS A 646 -30.21 1.96 39.94
N SER A 647 -30.29 3.06 39.19
CA SER A 647 -29.84 4.37 39.68
C SER A 647 -30.33 5.51 38.78
N SER A 648 -31.61 5.85 38.87
CA SER A 648 -32.16 7.13 38.40
C SER A 648 -33.39 7.46 39.25
N VAL A 649 -33.16 7.68 40.54
CA VAL A 649 -34.08 8.40 41.42
C VAL A 649 -33.23 9.38 42.21
N GLY A 650 -33.46 10.68 42.02
CA GLY A 650 -32.81 11.73 42.79
C GLY A 650 -32.85 13.09 42.10
N SER A 651 -33.94 13.83 42.29
CA SER A 651 -33.98 15.30 42.18
C SER A 651 -33.05 15.93 43.24
N PRO A 652 -32.65 17.22 43.06
CA PRO A 652 -33.39 18.25 43.79
C PRO A 652 -33.46 19.63 43.09
N SER A 653 -34.58 20.32 43.27
CA SER A 653 -34.68 21.78 43.22
C SER A 653 -35.80 22.26 44.15
N HIS A 654 -35.45 22.48 45.41
CA HIS A 654 -35.82 23.64 46.23
C HIS A 654 -35.08 23.60 47.57
#